data_AF-B5Y625-F1
#
_entry.id   AF-B5Y625-F1
#
_cell.length_a   1.000
_cell.length_b   1.000
_cell.length_c   1.000
_cell.angle_alpha   90.00
_cell.angle_beta   90.00
_cell.angle_gamma   90.00
#
_symmetry.space_group_name_H-M   'P 1'
#
loop_
_entity.id
_entity.type
_entity.pdbx_description
1 polymer ?
#
loop_
_entity_poly.entity_id
_entity_poly.type
_entity_poly.pdbx_seq_one_letter_code
_entity_poly.pdbx_strand_id
1 'polypeptide(L)'
;MLTREIGEKIYDPAAGTGGFILRAFEVVKSKIDNLVKAGMRVNESTAAYNGVQFDEAEMLYRKLKEESLYAVEKAPDVYKLALMNMILHNDGKSNLFEADSLDNRAQLEHKEKYDVVLTNPPYGPLAQSRVGTFEFHAKRYEALFIQHIMAALRPSEPGKKRSRAVVIILDKILFDNSSVFKNIRMKLLREFDLKAVFSMPAGIFQPYSGVKTTVLYFEKPTKEEWDETKKQNAYTTKQVLFVDVKEDGFTLTTQRRPINGAFQGDDPNIYEPPCGNLPKAVEVFRRWIDWLNNPTKELPDFIDNDFCWTATIEEIKTKDYNLNPGLYRKTIKGKQKWEVVSLREICDIQKGTSITKADTVEGNVPVIAGGQEPAYYHNQSNRDGNIITVSASGAYAGFVNYFDIPIFASDCTTIKSNDEEKALTKYIFYILKSRQEDLYKLQRGAGQPHVYPNDLANIQIPLPPLPVQQELVARLDKQQAIIEQCNAMEKTILEAGIDDSIFEGDWEWVELGELIALRNGISISNTLVSNRGKYPVCGSNGIYGYTDNNDKLLFGETIVVGRVGAYCGNVHYYDVPIWVTDNAIVVTVTNKDKLKTKYLYYFLLSKDLGKYANVTGQPYISQSIISSLKVPLPPIEKQQKIVDFLNVQFETLTNIRRLKENAKQTIKMILDREVFGE
;
A
#
# COMPACT_ATOMS: atom_id res chain seq x y z
N MET A 1 18.60 8.42 -16.94
CA MET A 1 17.62 9.16 -17.76
C MET A 1 17.07 10.42 -17.08
N LEU A 2 17.00 10.46 -15.75
CA LEU A 2 17.20 11.68 -14.95
C LEU A 2 18.65 12.19 -15.06
N THR A 3 19.27 12.10 -16.24
CA THR A 3 20.71 12.23 -16.44
C THR A 3 21.14 13.62 -16.00
N ARG A 4 21.71 13.68 -14.79
CA ARG A 4 22.30 14.87 -14.21
C ARG A 4 23.50 15.22 -15.08
N GLU A 5 23.47 16.35 -15.76
CA GLU A 5 24.65 16.79 -16.52
C GLU A 5 25.64 17.46 -15.58
N ILE A 6 26.91 17.34 -15.92
CA ILE A 6 27.98 18.01 -15.19
C ILE A 6 27.68 19.51 -15.24
N GLY A 7 27.60 20.15 -14.07
CA GLY A 7 27.30 21.58 -13.93
C GLY A 7 25.82 21.96 -13.73
N GLU A 8 24.88 21.01 -13.73
CA GLU A 8 23.50 21.29 -13.32
C GLU A 8 23.40 21.55 -11.81
N LYS A 9 22.59 22.54 -11.39
CA LYS A 9 22.27 22.78 -9.98
C LYS A 9 21.11 21.90 -9.53
N ILE A 10 21.38 21.02 -8.57
CA ILE A 10 20.48 20.01 -8.02
C ILE A 10 20.10 20.39 -6.60
N TYR A 11 18.80 20.38 -6.32
CA TYR A 11 18.25 20.81 -5.05
C TYR A 11 17.32 19.77 -4.41
N ASP A 12 17.48 19.57 -3.11
CA ASP A 12 16.53 18.84 -2.27
C ASP A 12 16.05 19.75 -1.11
N PRO A 13 14.82 20.31 -1.17
CA PRO A 13 14.29 21.16 -0.10
C PRO A 13 13.92 20.42 1.20
N ALA A 14 13.99 19.08 1.22
CA ALA A 14 13.63 18.25 2.37
C ALA A 14 14.55 17.02 2.41
N ALA A 15 15.84 17.29 2.65
CA ALA A 15 16.92 16.35 2.40
C ALA A 15 16.88 15.09 3.26
N GLY A 16 16.23 15.12 4.44
CA GLY A 16 16.26 14.02 5.38
C GLY A 16 17.71 13.68 5.72
N THR A 17 18.08 12.40 5.60
CA THR A 17 19.46 11.92 5.80
C THR A 17 20.39 12.13 4.60
N GLY A 18 19.98 12.90 3.59
CA GLY A 18 20.80 13.28 2.42
C GLY A 18 20.75 12.32 1.24
N GLY A 19 19.87 11.31 1.24
CA GLY A 19 19.88 10.21 0.26
C GLY A 19 19.83 10.64 -1.21
N PHE A 20 18.95 11.57 -1.59
CA PHE A 20 18.84 12.01 -2.99
C PHE A 20 20.07 12.77 -3.48
N ILE A 21 20.66 13.60 -2.62
CA ILE A 21 21.82 14.42 -2.91
C ILE A 21 23.08 13.58 -2.96
N LEU A 22 23.24 12.61 -2.06
CA LEU A 22 24.30 11.62 -2.12
C LEU A 22 24.25 10.82 -3.42
N ARG A 23 23.06 10.33 -3.79
CA ARG A 23 22.92 9.64 -5.08
C ARG A 23 23.14 10.58 -6.27
N ALA A 24 22.93 11.90 -6.10
CA ALA A 24 23.30 12.92 -7.09
C ALA A 24 24.79 13.05 -7.27
N PHE A 25 25.50 13.19 -6.16
CA PHE A 25 26.94 13.22 -6.12
C PHE A 25 27.53 12.00 -6.81
N GLU A 26 27.14 10.78 -6.42
CA GLU A 26 27.67 9.54 -6.98
C GLU A 26 27.48 9.42 -8.50
N VAL A 27 26.29 9.74 -9.00
CA VAL A 27 25.98 9.64 -10.43
C VAL A 27 26.76 10.67 -11.25
N VAL A 28 26.88 11.92 -10.78
CA VAL A 28 27.63 12.96 -11.51
C VAL A 28 29.12 12.71 -11.40
N LYS A 29 29.61 12.30 -10.22
CA LYS A 29 31.00 11.89 -10.00
C LYS A 29 31.39 10.76 -10.95
N SER A 30 30.58 9.70 -11.06
CA SER A 30 30.83 8.59 -11.98
C SER A 30 30.92 9.04 -13.44
N LYS A 31 30.13 10.04 -13.86
CA LYS A 31 30.27 10.64 -15.20
C LYS A 31 31.62 11.34 -15.37
N ILE A 32 32.07 12.10 -14.37
CA ILE A 32 33.39 12.75 -14.38
C ILE A 32 34.48 11.66 -14.45
N ASP A 33 34.40 10.62 -13.61
CA ASP A 33 35.34 9.50 -13.60
C ASP A 33 35.44 8.82 -14.98
N ASN A 34 34.30 8.65 -15.67
CA ASN A 34 34.27 8.05 -17.00
C ASN A 34 34.90 8.96 -18.07
N LEU A 35 34.76 10.29 -17.96
CA LEU A 35 35.46 11.23 -18.85
C LEU A 35 36.97 11.17 -18.63
N VAL A 36 37.41 11.07 -17.38
CA VAL A 36 38.82 10.87 -17.01
C VAL A 36 39.35 9.57 -17.64
N LYS A 37 38.63 8.46 -17.50
CA LYS A 37 38.99 7.17 -18.12
C LYS A 37 39.02 7.22 -19.65
N ALA A 38 38.17 8.03 -20.28
CA ALA A 38 38.08 8.19 -21.72
C ALA A 38 39.19 9.08 -22.32
N GLY A 39 40.17 9.52 -21.52
CA GLY A 39 41.31 10.29 -22.00
C GLY A 39 41.09 11.80 -22.01
N MET A 40 40.11 12.32 -21.24
CA MET A 40 40.11 13.73 -20.84
C MET A 40 41.51 14.04 -20.29
N ARG A 41 42.19 15.04 -20.89
CA ARG A 41 43.62 15.27 -20.66
C ARG A 41 43.86 15.52 -19.16
N VAL A 42 44.43 14.53 -18.48
CA VAL A 42 44.81 14.65 -17.06
C VAL A 42 46.12 15.44 -16.89
N ASN A 43 46.74 15.96 -17.96
CA ASN A 43 48.04 16.64 -17.85
C ASN A 43 48.12 18.00 -18.57
N GLU A 44 48.77 18.91 -17.84
CA GLU A 44 49.30 20.25 -18.15
C GLU A 44 48.33 21.45 -18.09
N SER A 45 48.34 22.08 -16.90
CA SER A 45 48.22 23.51 -16.63
C SER A 45 47.51 24.36 -17.69
N THR A 46 46.23 24.67 -17.46
CA THR A 46 45.62 25.89 -18.01
C THR A 46 44.57 26.48 -17.05
N ALA A 47 45.06 27.27 -16.07
CA ALA A 47 44.47 28.48 -15.44
C ALA A 47 44.79 28.54 -13.94
N ALA A 48 45.34 29.68 -13.49
CA ALA A 48 45.84 29.89 -12.13
C ALA A 48 44.82 30.64 -11.24
N TYR A 49 44.55 30.12 -10.05
CA TYR A 49 43.98 30.88 -8.92
C TYR A 49 44.71 30.47 -7.64
N ASN A 50 45.30 31.43 -6.92
CA ASN A 50 46.07 31.21 -5.67
C ASN A 50 47.26 30.22 -5.74
N GLY A 51 47.90 30.05 -6.89
CA GLY A 51 49.19 29.34 -7.00
C GLY A 51 49.13 27.82 -6.83
N VAL A 52 47.94 27.21 -6.80
CA VAL A 52 47.75 25.75 -6.83
C VAL A 52 47.10 25.38 -8.16
N GLN A 53 47.78 24.57 -8.97
CA GLN A 53 47.29 24.08 -10.27
C GLN A 53 46.37 22.87 -10.05
N PHE A 54 45.18 22.87 -10.68
CA PHE A 54 44.24 21.75 -10.64
C PHE A 54 44.05 21.19 -12.04
N ASP A 55 44.01 19.86 -12.18
CA ASP A 55 43.60 19.22 -13.42
C ASP A 55 42.11 19.51 -13.73
N GLU A 56 41.71 19.34 -15.00
CA GLU A 56 40.34 19.62 -15.45
C GLU A 56 39.29 18.79 -14.68
N ALA A 57 39.66 17.58 -14.26
CA ALA A 57 38.78 16.70 -13.49
C ALA A 57 38.54 17.22 -12.06
N GLU A 58 39.57 17.69 -11.39
CA GLU A 58 39.53 18.30 -10.06
C GLU A 58 38.69 19.58 -10.07
N MET A 59 38.75 20.37 -11.13
CA MET A 59 37.83 21.50 -11.32
C MET A 59 36.36 21.03 -11.41
N LEU A 60 36.08 19.93 -12.13
CA LEU A 60 34.73 19.38 -12.23
C LEU A 60 34.24 18.80 -10.89
N TYR A 61 35.10 18.10 -10.14
CA TYR A 61 34.75 17.60 -8.80
C TYR A 61 34.49 18.74 -7.82
N ARG A 62 35.28 19.82 -7.87
CA ARG A 62 35.03 21.02 -7.06
C ARG A 62 33.74 21.70 -7.43
N LYS A 63 33.46 21.92 -8.71
CA LYS A 63 32.17 22.46 -9.17
C LYS A 63 30.98 21.59 -8.75
N LEU A 64 31.12 20.27 -8.78
CA LEU A 64 30.11 19.36 -8.27
C LEU A 64 29.82 19.64 -6.79
N LYS A 65 30.88 19.73 -5.97
CA LYS A 65 30.76 19.92 -4.52
C LYS A 65 30.35 21.33 -4.12
N GLU A 66 30.84 22.36 -4.79
CA GLU A 66 30.68 23.74 -4.34
C GLU A 66 29.50 24.43 -5.02
N GLU A 67 29.17 24.05 -6.25
CA GLU A 67 28.23 24.81 -7.10
C GLU A 67 27.04 24.00 -7.61
N SER A 68 27.05 22.68 -7.49
CA SER A 68 26.03 21.83 -8.13
C SER A 68 25.04 21.20 -7.16
N LEU A 69 25.41 20.92 -5.91
CA LEU A 69 24.54 20.24 -4.95
C LEU A 69 24.08 21.20 -3.87
N TYR A 70 22.77 21.20 -3.60
CA TYR A 70 22.11 22.04 -2.59
C TYR A 70 21.04 21.25 -1.85
N ALA A 71 20.98 21.39 -0.53
CA ALA A 71 20.09 20.61 0.30
C ALA A 71 19.63 21.41 1.53
N VAL A 72 18.39 21.23 1.96
CA VAL A 72 17.88 21.84 3.19
C VAL A 72 17.27 20.75 4.06
N GLU A 73 17.66 20.71 5.33
CA GLU A 73 17.04 19.86 6.35
C GLU A 73 16.71 20.71 7.58
N LYS A 74 15.48 20.57 8.06
CA LYS A 74 14.95 21.39 9.15
C LYS A 74 15.28 20.82 10.53
N ALA A 75 15.24 19.50 10.67
CA ALA A 75 15.43 18.85 11.97
C ALA A 75 16.94 18.79 12.29
N PRO A 76 17.41 19.42 13.39
CA PRO A 76 18.83 19.53 13.68
C PRO A 76 19.58 18.20 13.73
N ASP A 77 18.97 17.16 14.30
CA ASP A 77 19.60 15.85 14.42
C ASP A 77 19.62 15.08 13.09
N VAL A 78 18.61 15.28 12.24
CA VAL A 78 18.55 14.68 10.90
C VAL A 78 19.56 15.39 9.98
N TYR A 79 19.69 16.71 10.11
CA TYR A 79 20.72 17.50 9.43
C TYR A 79 22.13 17.00 9.77
N LYS A 80 22.43 16.73 11.05
CA LYS A 80 23.73 16.16 11.45
C LYS A 80 23.96 14.79 10.81
N LEU A 81 22.94 13.93 10.72
CA LEU A 81 23.04 12.64 10.04
C LEU A 81 23.31 12.80 8.55
N ALA A 82 22.62 13.72 7.88
CA ALA A 82 22.88 14.04 6.47
C ALA A 82 24.30 14.53 6.25
N LEU A 83 24.76 15.46 7.10
CA LEU A 83 26.13 15.97 7.06
C LEU A 83 27.15 14.85 7.22
N MET A 84 26.97 13.95 8.20
CA MET A 84 27.85 12.80 8.38
C MET A 84 27.86 11.89 7.15
N ASN A 85 26.70 11.59 6.57
CA ASN A 85 26.63 10.76 5.36
C ASN A 85 27.34 11.42 4.17
N MET A 86 27.19 12.73 3.97
CA MET A 86 27.89 13.49 2.93
C MET A 86 29.40 13.46 3.11
N ILE A 87 29.90 13.59 4.34
CA ILE A 87 31.33 13.46 4.63
C ILE A 87 31.82 12.04 4.32
N LEU A 88 31.12 11.00 4.79
CA LEU A 88 31.51 9.60 4.60
C LEU A 88 31.58 9.18 3.13
N HIS A 89 30.73 9.76 2.27
CA HIS A 89 30.75 9.51 0.82
C HIS A 89 31.72 10.43 0.05
N ASN A 90 32.61 11.16 0.74
CA ASN A 90 33.60 12.08 0.16
C ASN A 90 33.01 13.25 -0.65
N ASP A 91 31.73 13.57 -0.44
CA ASP A 91 31.14 14.83 -0.89
C ASP A 91 31.67 15.98 -0.02
N GLY A 92 31.74 15.74 1.30
CA GLY A 92 32.09 16.74 2.29
C GLY A 92 30.83 17.32 2.92
N LYS A 93 30.41 18.51 2.49
CA LYS A 93 29.22 19.19 3.04
C LYS A 93 28.54 20.10 2.02
N SER A 94 28.44 19.65 0.78
CA SER A 94 28.03 20.47 -0.35
C SER A 94 26.68 21.16 -0.15
N ASN A 95 26.72 22.46 0.13
CA ASN A 95 25.61 23.38 0.39
C ASN A 95 24.39 22.75 1.09
N LEU A 96 24.63 21.97 2.15
CA LEU A 96 23.59 21.47 3.05
C LEU A 96 23.32 22.53 4.13
N PHE A 97 22.07 22.95 4.28
CA PHE A 97 21.66 23.99 5.21
C PHE A 97 20.69 23.47 6.27
N GLU A 98 20.96 23.78 7.54
CA GLU A 98 20.02 23.58 8.64
C GLU A 98 19.02 24.74 8.63
N ALA A 99 17.90 24.58 7.91
CA ALA A 99 16.93 25.64 7.65
C ALA A 99 15.53 25.09 7.35
N ASP A 100 14.53 25.97 7.31
CA ASP A 100 13.16 25.62 6.92
C ASP A 100 12.87 26.09 5.48
N SER A 101 12.81 25.15 4.53
CA SER A 101 12.48 25.44 3.13
C SER A 101 11.12 26.09 2.92
N LEU A 102 10.23 26.05 3.92
CA LEU A 102 8.90 26.64 3.86
C LEU A 102 8.81 28.01 4.54
N ASP A 103 9.92 28.62 4.96
CA ASP A 103 9.91 29.97 5.56
C ASP A 103 10.01 31.10 4.51
N ASN A 104 9.83 32.36 4.94
CA ASN A 104 9.87 33.53 4.04
C ASN A 104 11.25 33.76 3.42
N ARG A 105 12.33 33.41 4.13
CA ARG A 105 13.70 33.58 3.62
C ARG A 105 13.95 32.58 2.49
N ALA A 106 13.56 31.33 2.68
CA ALA A 106 13.68 30.26 1.70
C ALA A 106 12.93 30.58 0.40
N GLN A 107 11.73 31.18 0.48
CA GLN A 107 10.97 31.59 -0.72
C GLN A 107 11.69 32.65 -1.57
N LEU A 108 12.61 33.43 -0.99
CA LEU A 108 13.44 34.40 -1.70
C LEU A 108 14.76 33.78 -2.15
N GLU A 109 15.41 33.03 -1.26
CA GLU A 109 16.77 32.50 -1.45
C GLU A 109 16.85 31.42 -2.53
N HIS A 110 15.80 30.60 -2.64
CA HIS A 110 15.78 29.43 -3.55
C HIS A 110 15.05 29.68 -4.86
N LYS A 111 14.41 30.84 -5.02
CA LYS A 111 13.58 31.17 -6.19
C LYS A 111 14.37 31.15 -7.49
N GLU A 112 13.88 30.41 -8.47
CA GLU A 112 14.41 30.31 -9.84
C GLU A 112 15.92 30.02 -9.93
N LYS A 113 16.44 29.17 -9.05
CA LYS A 113 17.88 28.94 -8.90
C LYS A 113 18.36 27.61 -9.47
N TYR A 114 17.49 26.60 -9.54
CA TYR A 114 17.90 25.22 -9.73
C TYR A 114 17.46 24.62 -11.05
N ASP A 115 18.33 23.83 -11.67
CA ASP A 115 18.03 23.03 -12.86
C ASP A 115 17.20 21.81 -12.50
N VAL A 116 17.51 21.17 -11.36
CA VAL A 116 16.90 19.90 -10.98
C VAL A 116 16.44 19.96 -9.54
N VAL A 117 15.20 19.57 -9.26
CA VAL A 117 14.71 19.34 -7.90
C VAL A 117 14.38 17.87 -7.72
N LEU A 118 14.98 17.20 -6.74
CA LEU A 118 14.74 15.78 -6.43
C LEU A 118 14.47 15.66 -4.95
N THR A 119 13.26 15.26 -4.57
CA THR A 119 12.90 15.31 -3.16
C THR A 119 11.73 14.39 -2.79
N ASN A 120 11.75 13.97 -1.53
CA ASN A 120 10.67 13.27 -0.88
C ASN A 120 10.26 14.06 0.39
N PRO A 121 9.48 15.15 0.23
CA PRO A 121 9.10 16.00 1.35
C PRO A 121 8.27 15.26 2.39
N PRO A 122 8.24 15.76 3.64
CA PRO A 122 7.35 15.22 4.66
C PRO A 122 5.89 15.28 4.22
N TYR A 123 5.09 14.37 4.77
CA TYR A 123 3.68 14.22 4.43
C TYR A 123 2.77 14.66 5.57
N GLY A 124 1.54 15.05 5.24
CA GLY A 124 0.49 15.24 6.23
C GLY A 124 0.27 16.69 6.67
N PRO A 125 -0.46 16.88 7.79
CA PRO A 125 -0.76 18.20 8.31
C PRO A 125 0.52 18.93 8.71
N LEU A 126 0.54 20.23 8.44
CA LEU A 126 1.66 21.08 8.82
C LEU A 126 1.74 21.19 10.35
N ALA A 127 2.90 20.85 10.94
CA ALA A 127 3.09 20.92 12.40
C ALA A 127 3.43 22.33 12.90
N GLN A 128 3.95 23.20 12.03
CA GLN A 128 4.41 24.55 12.39
C GLN A 128 3.33 25.62 12.25
N SER A 129 3.41 26.65 13.10
CA SER A 129 2.47 27.77 13.12
C SER A 129 2.80 28.89 12.12
N ARG A 130 4.07 29.03 11.73
CA ARG A 130 4.55 30.05 10.77
C ARG A 130 5.08 29.40 9.50
N VAL A 131 4.66 29.93 8.37
CA VAL A 131 5.12 29.57 7.03
C VAL A 131 5.40 30.83 6.23
N GLY A 132 6.16 30.68 5.16
CA GLY A 132 6.43 31.71 4.16
C GLY A 132 5.17 32.14 3.42
N THR A 133 5.33 33.17 2.59
CA THR A 133 4.24 33.71 1.77
C THR A 133 4.11 32.87 0.50
N PHE A 134 3.08 32.01 0.47
CA PHE A 134 2.75 31.17 -0.69
C PHE A 134 1.55 31.77 -1.44
N GLU A 135 1.51 31.56 -2.76
CA GLU A 135 0.39 32.00 -3.61
C GLU A 135 -0.93 31.38 -3.15
N PHE A 136 -0.91 30.07 -2.86
CA PHE A 136 -2.04 29.33 -2.33
C PHE A 136 -1.79 28.90 -0.88
N HIS A 137 -2.55 29.49 0.03
CA HIS A 137 -2.40 29.25 1.46
C HIS A 137 -2.95 27.87 1.84
N ALA A 138 -2.09 27.00 2.36
CA ALA A 138 -2.43 25.65 2.78
C ALA A 138 -1.76 25.30 4.12
N LYS A 139 -2.41 24.46 4.94
CA LYS A 139 -1.84 23.91 6.19
C LYS A 139 -1.41 22.46 6.03
N ARG A 140 -0.78 22.13 4.90
CA ARG A 140 -0.33 20.77 4.57
C ARG A 140 0.99 20.80 3.84
N TYR A 141 1.89 19.88 4.20
CA TYR A 141 3.23 19.85 3.62
C TYR A 141 3.20 19.65 2.10
N GLU A 142 2.34 18.76 1.60
CA GLU A 142 2.30 18.43 0.16
C GLU A 142 1.99 19.66 -0.71
N ALA A 143 1.07 20.51 -0.25
CA ALA A 143 0.66 21.73 -0.96
C ALA A 143 1.73 22.83 -0.92
N LEU A 144 2.44 22.97 0.20
CA LEU A 144 3.47 23.99 0.36
C LEU A 144 4.75 23.61 -0.37
N PHE A 145 5.18 22.35 -0.26
CA PHE A 145 6.39 21.88 -0.96
C PHE A 145 6.23 21.91 -2.47
N ILE A 146 5.07 21.55 -3.04
CA ILE A 146 4.95 21.63 -4.51
C ILE A 146 5.06 23.06 -5.01
N GLN A 147 4.50 24.04 -4.28
CA GLN A 147 4.62 25.46 -4.62
C GLN A 147 6.07 25.93 -4.50
N HIS A 148 6.77 25.53 -3.43
CA HIS A 148 8.19 25.82 -3.24
C HIS A 148 9.04 25.25 -4.39
N ILE A 149 8.82 23.99 -4.77
CA ILE A 149 9.54 23.30 -5.85
C ILE A 149 9.31 24.02 -7.18
N MET A 150 8.06 24.36 -7.50
CA MET A 150 7.71 25.14 -8.70
C MET A 150 8.41 26.50 -8.72
N ALA A 151 8.46 27.20 -7.58
CA ALA A 151 9.16 28.47 -7.45
C ALA A 151 10.69 28.34 -7.54
N ALA A 152 11.24 27.23 -7.03
CA ALA A 152 12.68 27.00 -6.96
C ALA A 152 13.32 26.66 -8.31
N LEU A 153 12.56 26.02 -9.21
CA LEU A 153 13.02 25.71 -10.57
C LEU A 153 13.31 26.98 -11.36
N ARG A 154 14.49 27.07 -11.95
CA ARG A 154 14.83 28.14 -12.89
C ARG A 154 14.15 27.89 -14.26
N PRO A 155 13.84 28.94 -15.04
CA PRO A 155 13.37 28.75 -16.41
C PRO A 155 14.37 27.95 -17.25
N SER A 156 13.87 27.08 -18.12
CA SER A 156 14.75 26.31 -19.02
C SER A 156 15.50 27.23 -19.98
N GLU A 157 16.70 26.80 -20.37
CA GLU A 157 17.52 27.50 -21.36
C GLU A 157 17.49 26.75 -22.71
N PRO A 158 17.33 27.47 -23.85
CA PRO A 158 17.39 26.85 -25.16
C PRO A 158 18.70 26.09 -25.39
N GLY A 159 18.62 24.91 -26.01
CA GLY A 159 19.79 24.06 -26.31
C GLY A 159 20.42 23.37 -25.09
N LYS A 160 19.90 23.61 -23.88
CA LYS A 160 20.25 22.83 -22.68
C LYS A 160 19.11 21.89 -22.32
N LYS A 161 19.42 20.96 -21.42
CA LYS A 161 18.42 20.10 -20.81
C LYS A 161 17.43 20.95 -20.01
N ARG A 162 16.15 20.58 -20.08
CA ARG A 162 15.10 21.32 -19.37
C ARG A 162 15.27 21.24 -17.85
N SER A 163 14.98 22.35 -17.20
CA SER A 163 14.87 22.40 -15.74
C SER A 163 13.65 21.60 -15.30
N ARG A 164 13.81 20.72 -14.32
CA ARG A 164 12.86 19.63 -14.05
C ARG A 164 12.79 19.25 -12.59
N ALA A 165 11.64 18.78 -12.14
CA ALA A 165 11.46 18.25 -10.80
C ALA A 165 11.00 16.78 -10.83
N VAL A 166 11.52 16.00 -9.89
CA VAL A 166 10.97 14.70 -9.49
C VAL A 166 10.64 14.75 -8.02
N VAL A 167 9.37 14.61 -7.71
CA VAL A 167 8.86 14.77 -6.35
C VAL A 167 8.01 13.58 -5.96
N ILE A 168 8.28 13.03 -4.78
CA ILE A 168 7.42 12.01 -4.16
C ILE A 168 6.45 12.73 -3.21
N ILE A 169 5.15 12.60 -3.44
CA ILE A 169 4.09 13.27 -2.65
C ILE A 169 2.93 12.32 -2.37
N LEU A 170 2.04 12.67 -1.43
CA LEU A 170 0.80 11.91 -1.23
C LEU A 170 -0.18 12.11 -2.39
N ASP A 171 -0.92 11.04 -2.75
CA ASP A 171 -1.91 11.07 -3.83
C ASP A 171 -3.00 12.15 -3.65
N LYS A 172 -3.25 12.58 -2.41
CA LYS A 172 -4.31 13.55 -2.10
C LYS A 172 -4.22 14.83 -2.93
N ILE A 173 -3.00 15.32 -3.20
CA ILE A 173 -2.79 16.53 -4.03
C ILE A 173 -3.29 16.37 -5.46
N LEU A 174 -3.39 15.13 -5.96
CA LEU A 174 -3.85 14.83 -7.31
C LEU A 174 -5.36 15.01 -7.46
N PHE A 175 -6.15 14.75 -6.41
CA PHE A 175 -7.61 14.61 -6.55
C PHE A 175 -8.45 15.38 -5.53
N ASP A 176 -7.85 16.00 -4.51
CA ASP A 176 -8.60 16.82 -3.55
C ASP A 176 -9.23 18.03 -4.28
N ASN A 177 -10.55 18.14 -4.20
CA ASN A 177 -11.34 19.15 -4.91
C ASN A 177 -11.47 20.49 -4.17
N SER A 178 -10.81 20.66 -3.02
CA SER A 178 -10.72 21.99 -2.39
C SER A 178 -10.03 22.98 -3.34
N SER A 179 -10.47 24.23 -3.27
CA SER A 179 -10.01 25.29 -4.18
C SER A 179 -8.49 25.44 -4.19
N VAL A 180 -7.84 25.31 -3.04
CA VAL A 180 -6.38 25.39 -2.88
C VAL A 180 -5.66 24.31 -3.69
N PHE A 181 -6.03 23.04 -3.49
CA PHE A 181 -5.38 21.93 -4.20
C PHE A 181 -5.65 21.96 -5.70
N LYS A 182 -6.88 22.30 -6.10
CA LYS A 182 -7.23 22.48 -7.51
C LYS A 182 -6.44 23.61 -8.17
N ASN A 183 -6.32 24.76 -7.53
CA ASN A 183 -5.57 25.90 -8.08
C ASN A 183 -4.07 25.58 -8.22
N ILE A 184 -3.50 24.83 -7.27
CA ILE A 184 -2.12 24.31 -7.38
C ILE A 184 -1.97 23.42 -8.62
N ARG A 185 -2.89 22.47 -8.84
CA ARG A 185 -2.87 21.60 -10.04
C ARG A 185 -3.02 22.40 -11.33
N MET A 186 -3.95 23.36 -11.36
CA MET A 186 -4.13 24.25 -12.50
C MET A 186 -2.86 25.04 -12.81
N LYS A 187 -2.20 25.60 -11.78
CA LYS A 187 -0.92 26.31 -11.94
C LYS A 187 0.16 25.37 -12.47
N LEU A 188 0.29 24.17 -11.91
CA LEU A 188 1.24 23.15 -12.37
C LEU A 188 1.04 22.82 -13.85
N LEU A 189 -0.18 22.48 -14.25
CA LEU A 189 -0.50 22.12 -15.64
C LEU A 189 -0.32 23.29 -16.61
N ARG A 190 -0.59 24.51 -16.14
CA ARG A 190 -0.55 25.71 -16.97
C ARG A 190 0.86 26.22 -17.17
N GLU A 191 1.63 26.38 -16.09
CA GLU A 191 2.94 27.01 -16.11
C GLU A 191 4.08 26.01 -16.36
N PHE A 192 3.86 24.73 -16.08
CA PHE A 192 4.85 23.67 -16.23
C PHE A 192 4.34 22.58 -17.18
N ASP A 193 5.27 21.78 -17.69
CA ASP A 193 4.99 20.62 -18.50
C ASP A 193 5.05 19.35 -17.65
N LEU A 194 3.90 18.95 -17.09
CA LEU A 194 3.76 17.70 -16.35
C LEU A 194 3.83 16.53 -17.34
N LYS A 195 4.96 15.83 -17.39
CA LYS A 195 5.15 14.73 -18.35
C LYS A 195 4.60 13.41 -17.83
N ALA A 196 4.75 13.14 -16.53
CA ALA A 196 4.39 11.84 -15.98
C ALA A 196 3.95 11.87 -14.50
N VAL A 197 3.04 10.96 -14.17
CA VAL A 197 2.53 10.66 -12.82
C VAL A 197 2.66 9.16 -12.58
N PHE A 198 3.50 8.76 -11.63
CA PHE A 198 3.67 7.36 -11.23
C PHE A 198 2.91 7.11 -9.93
N SER A 199 1.80 6.38 -10.00
CA SER A 199 1.10 5.89 -8.81
C SER A 199 1.92 4.77 -8.19
N MET A 200 2.32 4.94 -6.93
CA MET A 200 3.03 3.90 -6.20
C MET A 200 2.01 3.08 -5.38
N PRO A 201 2.30 1.80 -5.10
CA PRO A 201 1.38 0.97 -4.35
C PRO A 201 1.37 1.39 -2.87
N ALA A 202 0.20 1.30 -2.23
CA ALA A 202 0.12 1.43 -0.78
C ALA A 202 0.96 0.31 -0.14
N GLY A 203 1.80 0.66 0.82
CA GLY A 203 2.73 -0.29 1.43
C GLY A 203 4.20 -0.13 1.01
N ILE A 204 4.48 0.67 -0.03
CA ILE A 204 5.84 0.92 -0.51
C ILE A 204 6.74 1.68 0.50
N PHE A 205 6.17 2.22 1.57
CA PHE A 205 6.93 2.80 2.68
C PHE A 205 6.70 2.08 4.01
N GLN A 206 6.08 0.89 4.00
CA GLN A 206 5.97 0.07 5.21
C GLN A 206 7.35 -0.36 5.71
N PRO A 207 7.54 -0.54 7.04
CA PRO A 207 6.55 -0.36 8.11
C PRO A 207 6.34 1.11 8.52
N TYR A 208 7.08 2.06 7.96
CA TYR A 208 7.05 3.47 8.38
C TYR A 208 5.72 4.16 8.06
N SER A 209 5.14 3.84 6.89
CA SER A 209 3.84 4.38 6.50
C SER A 209 3.13 3.49 5.48
N GLY A 210 1.82 3.33 5.67
CA GLY A 210 0.93 2.68 4.71
C GLY A 210 0.32 3.63 3.68
N VAL A 211 0.64 4.93 3.73
CA VAL A 211 0.06 5.92 2.82
C VAL A 211 0.46 5.66 1.38
N LYS A 212 -0.48 5.85 0.46
CA LYS A 212 -0.23 5.78 -0.97
C LYS A 212 0.44 7.07 -1.44
N THR A 213 1.53 6.92 -2.19
CA THR A 213 2.32 8.03 -2.71
C THR A 213 2.36 7.99 -4.23
N THR A 214 2.74 9.13 -4.80
CA THR A 214 2.89 9.31 -6.23
C THR A 214 4.21 10.03 -6.49
N VAL A 215 4.89 9.63 -7.57
CA VAL A 215 6.02 10.37 -8.12
C VAL A 215 5.52 11.25 -9.26
N LEU A 216 5.77 12.56 -9.20
CA LEU A 216 5.53 13.47 -10.32
C LEU A 216 6.84 13.81 -11.02
N TYR A 217 6.81 13.84 -12.35
CA TYR A 217 7.87 14.42 -13.18
C TYR A 217 7.30 15.58 -13.99
N PHE A 218 7.86 16.77 -13.82
CA PHE A 218 7.48 17.94 -14.60
C PHE A 218 8.67 18.85 -14.93
N GLU A 219 8.55 19.60 -16.01
CA GLU A 219 9.59 20.48 -16.53
C GLU A 219 9.10 21.93 -16.55
N LYS A 220 10.01 22.88 -16.31
CA LYS A 220 9.72 24.31 -16.46
C LYS A 220 10.05 24.73 -17.90
N PRO A 221 9.16 25.40 -18.64
CA PRO A 221 9.44 25.88 -19.99
C PRO A 221 10.54 26.95 -20.01
N THR A 222 11.04 27.31 -21.20
CA THR A 222 11.83 28.55 -21.34
C THR A 222 10.95 29.77 -21.11
N LYS A 223 11.55 30.94 -20.89
CA LYS A 223 10.77 32.18 -20.73
C LYS A 223 9.96 32.49 -21.97
N GLU A 224 10.53 32.28 -23.15
CA GLU A 224 9.90 32.55 -24.44
C GLU A 224 8.70 31.62 -24.68
N GLU A 225 8.86 30.32 -24.42
CA GLU A 225 7.78 29.33 -24.52
C GLU A 225 6.63 29.63 -23.55
N TRP A 226 6.97 30.05 -22.33
CA TRP A 226 5.98 30.44 -21.34
C TRP A 226 5.23 31.71 -21.76
N ASP A 227 5.94 32.73 -22.23
CA ASP A 227 5.35 33.98 -22.69
C ASP A 227 4.39 33.75 -23.87
N GLU A 228 4.74 32.86 -24.79
CA GLU A 228 3.87 32.45 -25.89
C GLU A 228 2.63 31.69 -25.39
N THR A 229 2.82 30.67 -24.54
CA THR A 229 1.73 29.89 -23.95
C THR A 229 0.76 30.78 -23.18
N LYS A 230 1.30 31.75 -22.42
CA LYS A 230 0.54 32.73 -21.64
C LYS A 230 -0.26 33.65 -22.56
N LYS A 231 0.32 34.16 -23.65
CA LYS A 231 -0.37 35.01 -24.65
C LYS A 231 -1.56 34.28 -25.28
N GLN A 232 -1.43 32.99 -25.53
CA GLN A 232 -2.49 32.15 -26.11
C GLN A 232 -3.53 31.69 -25.07
N ASN A 233 -3.37 32.05 -23.80
CA ASN A 233 -4.16 31.52 -22.67
C ASN A 233 -4.21 29.97 -22.67
N ALA A 234 -3.11 29.35 -23.08
CA ALA A 234 -2.96 27.91 -23.21
C ALA A 234 -2.30 27.31 -21.95
N TYR A 235 -2.14 25.99 -21.97
CA TYR A 235 -1.42 25.22 -20.96
C TYR A 235 -0.09 24.75 -21.52
N THR A 236 0.99 24.83 -20.74
CA THR A 236 2.29 24.26 -21.11
C THR A 236 2.18 22.74 -21.21
N THR A 237 1.54 22.09 -20.22
CA THR A 237 1.24 20.65 -20.28
C THR A 237 0.29 20.35 -21.44
N LYS A 238 0.67 19.42 -22.31
CA LYS A 238 -0.17 18.95 -23.43
C LYS A 238 -0.71 17.54 -23.21
N GLN A 239 0.14 16.64 -22.73
CA GLN A 239 -0.20 15.24 -22.53
C GLN A 239 0.61 14.67 -21.37
N VAL A 240 -0.04 13.88 -20.52
CA VAL A 240 0.51 13.31 -19.30
C VAL A 240 0.49 11.79 -19.40
N LEU A 241 1.62 11.14 -19.11
CA LEU A 241 1.71 9.70 -18.88
C LEU A 241 1.32 9.37 -17.44
N PHE A 242 0.47 8.37 -17.27
CA PHE A 242 0.16 7.76 -15.98
C PHE A 242 0.74 6.35 -15.96
N VAL A 243 1.45 6.00 -14.90
CA VAL A 243 2.02 4.67 -14.68
C VAL A 243 1.53 4.15 -13.33
N ASP A 244 1.05 2.92 -13.28
CA ASP A 244 0.55 2.30 -12.05
C ASP A 244 1.49 1.17 -11.60
N VAL A 245 2.42 1.52 -10.70
CA VAL A 245 3.40 0.60 -10.15
C VAL A 245 2.71 -0.28 -9.11
N LYS A 246 2.75 -1.60 -9.27
CA LYS A 246 2.07 -2.54 -8.35
C LYS A 246 2.97 -3.01 -7.22
N GLU A 247 4.27 -3.12 -7.46
CA GLU A 247 5.26 -3.51 -6.45
C GLU A 247 6.65 -2.98 -6.80
N ASP A 248 7.50 -2.88 -5.79
CA ASP A 248 8.88 -2.42 -5.92
C ASP A 248 9.92 -3.55 -5.76
N GLY A 249 9.47 -4.80 -5.82
CA GLY A 249 10.33 -5.97 -5.59
C GLY A 249 10.35 -6.44 -4.14
N PHE A 250 9.55 -5.84 -3.26
CA PHE A 250 9.28 -6.33 -1.92
C PHE A 250 7.80 -6.57 -1.70
N THR A 251 7.46 -7.44 -0.75
CA THR A 251 6.07 -7.56 -0.28
C THR A 251 5.61 -6.22 0.27
N LEU A 252 4.38 -5.81 -0.05
CA LEU A 252 3.77 -4.56 0.44
C LEU A 252 3.27 -4.63 1.89
N THR A 253 3.74 -5.63 2.62
CA THR A 253 3.43 -5.86 4.04
C THR A 253 4.45 -5.15 4.92
N THR A 254 4.13 -5.00 6.21
CA THR A 254 5.03 -4.46 7.24
C THR A 254 6.42 -5.12 7.23
N GLN A 255 6.51 -6.40 6.89
CA GLN A 255 7.78 -7.13 6.88
C GLN A 255 8.68 -6.84 5.67
N ARG A 256 8.16 -6.23 4.58
CA ARG A 256 8.92 -5.89 3.37
C ARG A 256 9.89 -6.99 2.91
N ARG A 257 9.40 -8.22 2.74
CA ARG A 257 10.25 -9.35 2.34
C ARG A 257 10.63 -9.21 0.87
N PRO A 258 11.89 -9.46 0.48
CA PRO A 258 12.29 -9.41 -0.93
C PRO A 258 11.51 -10.44 -1.75
N ILE A 259 11.08 -10.03 -2.94
CA ILE A 259 10.48 -10.90 -3.95
C ILE A 259 11.58 -11.19 -4.97
N ASN A 260 11.79 -12.46 -5.32
CA ASN A 260 12.79 -12.89 -6.32
C ASN A 260 14.23 -12.39 -6.09
N GLY A 261 14.65 -12.16 -4.83
CA GLY A 261 16.02 -11.72 -4.52
C GLY A 261 16.29 -10.23 -4.79
N ALA A 262 15.25 -9.39 -4.83
CA ALA A 262 15.39 -7.95 -5.06
C ALA A 262 16.33 -7.24 -4.07
N PHE A 263 17.14 -6.30 -4.60
CA PHE A 263 18.09 -5.44 -3.86
C PHE A 263 19.09 -6.18 -2.94
N GLN A 264 19.67 -7.28 -3.41
CA GLN A 264 20.78 -7.96 -2.75
C GLN A 264 22.14 -7.39 -3.20
N GLY A 265 23.14 -7.41 -2.31
CA GLY A 265 24.52 -6.94 -2.58
C GLY A 265 24.81 -5.50 -2.15
N ASP A 266 26.07 -5.08 -2.30
CA ASP A 266 26.59 -3.78 -1.82
C ASP A 266 26.24 -2.59 -2.74
N ASP A 267 25.94 -2.84 -4.02
CA ASP A 267 25.45 -1.83 -4.99
C ASP A 267 24.17 -2.35 -5.66
N PRO A 268 23.04 -2.31 -4.94
CA PRO A 268 21.82 -2.95 -5.40
C PRO A 268 21.25 -2.23 -6.64
N ASN A 269 21.10 -3.00 -7.72
CA ASN A 269 20.57 -2.53 -9.00
C ASN A 269 19.11 -2.98 -9.17
N ILE A 270 18.22 -2.05 -9.53
CA ILE A 270 16.82 -2.39 -9.79
C ILE A 270 16.65 -3.34 -10.97
N TYR A 271 17.63 -3.43 -11.89
CA TYR A 271 17.55 -4.28 -13.08
C TYR A 271 18.10 -5.70 -12.86
N GLU A 272 18.92 -5.93 -11.82
CA GLU A 272 19.69 -7.17 -11.67
C GLU A 272 19.74 -7.65 -10.21
N PRO A 273 18.87 -8.61 -9.80
CA PRO A 273 17.69 -9.06 -10.54
C PRO A 273 16.61 -7.96 -10.59
N PRO A 274 15.69 -7.99 -11.59
CA PRO A 274 14.63 -6.99 -11.71
C PRO A 274 13.78 -6.86 -10.44
N CYS A 275 13.74 -5.65 -9.87
CA CYS A 275 13.05 -5.34 -8.62
C CYS A 275 11.59 -4.89 -8.88
N GLY A 276 10.68 -5.85 -8.91
CA GLY A 276 9.25 -5.61 -9.11
C GLY A 276 8.95 -4.90 -10.44
N ASN A 277 8.05 -3.90 -10.43
CA ASN A 277 7.68 -3.19 -11.65
C ASN A 277 8.50 -1.91 -11.90
N LEU A 278 9.45 -1.56 -11.03
CA LEU A 278 10.25 -0.34 -11.18
C LEU A 278 11.08 -0.34 -12.47
N PRO A 279 11.75 -1.44 -12.88
CA PRO A 279 12.45 -1.49 -14.17
C PRO A 279 11.54 -1.17 -15.36
N LYS A 280 10.34 -1.79 -15.40
CA LYS A 280 9.33 -1.54 -16.44
C LYS A 280 8.88 -0.08 -16.43
N ALA A 281 8.64 0.52 -15.25
CA ALA A 281 8.26 1.92 -15.13
C ALA A 281 9.32 2.87 -15.70
N VAL A 282 10.61 2.61 -15.43
CA VAL A 282 11.71 3.42 -15.96
C VAL A 282 11.83 3.28 -17.47
N GLU A 283 11.66 2.07 -18.00
CA GLU A 283 11.67 1.83 -19.45
C GLU A 283 10.49 2.50 -20.17
N VAL A 284 9.28 2.40 -19.61
CA VAL A 284 8.09 3.09 -20.14
C VAL A 284 8.31 4.60 -20.15
N PHE A 285 8.79 5.16 -19.05
CA PHE A 285 9.08 6.59 -18.97
C PHE A 285 10.15 7.03 -19.98
N ARG A 286 11.17 6.19 -20.18
CA ARG A 286 12.19 6.42 -21.19
C ARG A 286 11.57 6.57 -22.58
N ARG A 287 10.82 5.55 -23.01
CA ARG A 287 10.19 5.53 -24.33
C ARG A 287 9.18 6.67 -24.50
N TRP A 288 8.54 7.07 -23.41
CA TRP A 288 7.63 8.22 -23.36
C TRP A 288 8.33 9.55 -23.63
N ILE A 289 9.46 9.82 -22.97
CA ILE A 289 10.24 11.04 -23.22
C ILE A 289 10.77 11.06 -24.66
N ASP A 290 11.25 9.92 -25.17
CA ASP A 290 11.72 9.81 -26.56
C ASP A 290 10.60 10.11 -27.57
N TRP A 291 9.39 9.61 -27.32
CA TRP A 291 8.21 9.89 -28.14
C TRP A 291 7.75 11.34 -28.04
N LEU A 292 7.76 11.96 -26.85
CA LEU A 292 7.40 13.37 -26.68
C LEU A 292 8.31 14.33 -27.45
N ASN A 293 9.57 13.94 -27.69
CA ASN A 293 10.49 14.72 -28.50
C ASN A 293 10.18 14.60 -30.01
N ASN A 294 9.49 13.54 -30.45
CA ASN A 294 9.13 13.28 -31.85
C ASN A 294 7.71 12.64 -31.93
N PRO A 295 6.65 13.37 -31.59
CA PRO A 295 5.32 12.78 -31.44
C PRO A 295 4.73 12.35 -32.78
N THR A 296 4.23 11.13 -32.83
CA THR A 296 3.44 10.59 -33.94
C THR A 296 1.94 10.82 -33.72
N LYS A 297 1.12 10.66 -34.76
CA LYS A 297 -0.34 10.70 -34.61
C LYS A 297 -0.88 9.57 -33.75
N GLU A 298 -0.27 8.39 -33.82
CA GLU A 298 -0.64 7.23 -33.02
C GLU A 298 0.10 7.24 -31.68
N LEU A 299 -0.57 6.75 -30.63
CA LEU A 299 0.08 6.51 -29.34
C LEU A 299 1.12 5.40 -29.47
N PRO A 300 2.20 5.44 -28.67
CA PRO A 300 3.18 4.37 -28.66
C PRO A 300 2.57 3.01 -28.28
N ASP A 301 3.12 1.95 -28.86
CA ASP A 301 2.80 0.53 -28.62
C ASP A 301 2.93 0.09 -27.14
N PHE A 302 3.81 0.73 -26.38
CA PHE A 302 3.99 0.43 -24.95
C PHE A 302 2.91 1.01 -24.05
N ILE A 303 2.04 1.88 -24.56
CA ILE A 303 0.87 2.37 -23.84
C ILE A 303 -0.18 1.25 -23.82
N ASP A 304 -0.01 0.34 -22.88
CA ASP A 304 -0.80 -0.89 -22.75
C ASP A 304 -2.17 -0.67 -22.08
N ASN A 305 -2.37 0.49 -21.43
CA ASN A 305 -3.58 0.87 -20.71
C ASN A 305 -4.00 -0.12 -19.59
N ASP A 306 -3.02 -0.89 -19.12
CA ASP A 306 -3.06 -1.70 -17.90
C ASP A 306 -2.01 -1.24 -16.89
N PHE A 307 -0.76 -1.21 -17.30
CA PHE A 307 0.35 -0.70 -16.50
C PHE A 307 0.56 0.80 -16.71
N CYS A 308 0.30 1.31 -17.92
CA CYS A 308 0.42 2.73 -18.21
C CYS A 308 -0.57 3.24 -19.28
N TRP A 309 -1.00 4.49 -19.15
CA TRP A 309 -1.94 5.15 -20.06
C TRP A 309 -1.64 6.65 -20.13
N THR A 310 -2.34 7.39 -20.99
CA THR A 310 -2.11 8.84 -21.15
C THR A 310 -3.40 9.62 -21.11
N ALA A 311 -3.32 10.88 -20.68
CA ALA A 311 -4.40 11.86 -20.87
C ALA A 311 -3.88 13.15 -21.50
N THR A 312 -4.69 13.72 -22.39
CA THR A 312 -4.49 15.06 -22.93
C THR A 312 -4.92 16.13 -21.91
N ILE A 313 -4.40 17.35 -22.06
CA ILE A 313 -4.83 18.48 -21.23
C ILE A 313 -6.34 18.74 -21.33
N GLU A 314 -6.94 18.53 -22.50
CA GLU A 314 -8.39 18.70 -22.68
C GLU A 314 -9.18 17.66 -21.89
N GLU A 315 -8.78 16.38 -21.91
CA GLU A 315 -9.38 15.36 -21.05
C GLU A 315 -9.24 15.75 -19.56
N ILE A 316 -8.06 16.21 -19.14
CA ILE A 316 -7.81 16.63 -17.76
C ILE A 316 -8.70 17.80 -17.32
N LYS A 317 -8.92 18.78 -18.21
CA LYS A 317 -9.85 19.90 -17.97
C LYS A 317 -11.28 19.43 -17.76
N THR A 318 -11.76 18.46 -18.55
CA THR A 318 -13.12 17.89 -18.38
C THR A 318 -13.31 17.15 -17.05
N LYS A 319 -12.21 16.71 -16.42
CA LYS A 319 -12.19 16.03 -15.12
C LYS A 319 -11.79 16.96 -13.98
N ASP A 320 -12.03 18.25 -14.15
CA ASP A 320 -11.79 19.29 -13.14
C ASP A 320 -10.34 19.35 -12.64
N TYR A 321 -9.38 19.11 -13.54
CA TYR A 321 -7.95 19.06 -13.25
C TYR A 321 -7.55 17.99 -12.22
N ASN A 322 -8.38 16.96 -12.04
CA ASN A 322 -8.08 15.85 -11.16
C ASN A 322 -7.04 14.93 -11.81
N LEU A 323 -5.88 14.74 -11.20
CA LEU A 323 -4.78 13.95 -11.72
C LEU A 323 -4.76 12.52 -11.16
N ASN A 324 -5.86 12.02 -10.60
CA ASN A 324 -5.96 10.62 -10.20
C ASN A 324 -5.79 9.71 -11.44
N PRO A 325 -4.75 8.85 -11.47
CA PRO A 325 -4.47 7.99 -12.60
C PRO A 325 -5.71 7.19 -13.06
N GLY A 326 -6.50 6.66 -12.12
CA GLY A 326 -7.64 5.80 -12.41
C GLY A 326 -8.76 6.46 -13.24
N LEU A 327 -8.80 7.79 -13.33
CA LEU A 327 -9.79 8.52 -14.16
C LEU A 327 -9.46 8.49 -15.65
N TYR A 328 -8.20 8.25 -15.99
CA TYR A 328 -7.67 8.31 -17.35
C TYR A 328 -7.28 6.96 -17.90
N ARG A 329 -7.29 5.92 -17.06
CA ARG A 329 -7.22 4.55 -17.55
C ARG A 329 -8.43 4.41 -18.42
N LYS A 330 -8.22 4.39 -19.74
CA LYS A 330 -9.33 4.09 -20.62
C LYS A 330 -9.75 2.70 -20.17
N THR A 331 -11.03 2.43 -20.03
CA THR A 331 -11.41 1.02 -20.09
C THR A 331 -10.99 0.64 -21.50
N ILE A 332 -9.89 -0.13 -21.67
CA ILE A 332 -9.83 -0.92 -22.90
C ILE A 332 -11.07 -1.76 -22.73
N LYS A 333 -12.16 -1.39 -23.40
CA LYS A 333 -13.14 -2.37 -23.78
C LYS A 333 -12.33 -3.29 -24.66
N GLY A 334 -11.66 -4.27 -24.05
CA GLY A 334 -10.74 -5.20 -24.69
C GLY A 334 -11.53 -5.80 -25.82
N LYS A 335 -11.35 -5.24 -27.02
CA LYS A 335 -12.21 -5.35 -28.20
C LYS A 335 -13.51 -6.09 -27.88
N GLN A 336 -14.37 -5.47 -27.05
CA GLN A 336 -15.38 -6.14 -26.19
C GLN A 336 -15.63 -7.59 -26.64
N LYS A 337 -14.85 -8.55 -26.09
CA LYS A 337 -14.77 -9.92 -26.65
C LYS A 337 -16.15 -10.55 -26.81
N TRP A 338 -17.05 -10.18 -25.92
CA TRP A 338 -18.42 -10.63 -25.84
C TRP A 338 -19.36 -9.44 -25.92
N GLU A 339 -20.53 -9.65 -26.51
CA GLU A 339 -21.62 -8.67 -26.51
C GLU A 339 -21.97 -8.26 -25.08
N VAL A 340 -22.32 -7.00 -24.87
CA VAL A 340 -22.77 -6.52 -23.56
C VAL A 340 -24.26 -6.38 -23.58
N VAL A 341 -24.89 -7.03 -22.61
CA VAL A 341 -26.34 -7.00 -22.41
C VAL A 341 -26.65 -6.42 -21.04
N SER A 342 -27.83 -5.81 -20.91
CA SER A 342 -28.35 -5.38 -19.62
C SER A 342 -29.03 -6.56 -18.92
N LEU A 343 -28.90 -6.67 -17.59
CA LEU A 343 -29.64 -7.70 -16.85
C LEU A 343 -31.15 -7.63 -17.09
N ARG A 344 -31.73 -6.44 -17.33
CA ARG A 344 -33.15 -6.30 -17.68
C ARG A 344 -33.55 -7.08 -18.93
N GLU A 345 -32.65 -7.24 -19.89
CA GLU A 345 -32.93 -7.89 -21.18
C GLU A 345 -32.94 -9.41 -21.06
N ILE A 346 -32.15 -9.96 -20.14
CA ILE A 346 -31.89 -11.39 -20.04
C ILE A 346 -32.36 -12.04 -18.74
N CYS A 347 -32.75 -11.25 -17.73
CA CYS A 347 -33.16 -11.75 -16.42
C CYS A 347 -34.56 -11.27 -16.00
N ASP A 348 -35.23 -12.14 -15.24
CA ASP A 348 -36.37 -11.80 -14.39
C ASP A 348 -35.85 -11.30 -13.05
N ILE A 349 -36.24 -10.08 -12.69
CA ILE A 349 -35.76 -9.37 -11.49
C ILE A 349 -36.98 -9.00 -10.65
N GLN A 350 -37.10 -9.63 -9.49
CA GLN A 350 -38.27 -9.51 -8.63
C GLN A 350 -37.88 -9.18 -7.20
N LYS A 351 -38.71 -8.39 -6.50
CA LYS A 351 -38.58 -8.24 -5.05
C LYS A 351 -39.11 -9.49 -4.36
N GLY A 352 -38.52 -9.80 -3.20
CA GLY A 352 -39.08 -10.79 -2.28
C GLY A 352 -40.41 -10.33 -1.66
N THR A 353 -41.02 -11.24 -0.92
CA THR A 353 -42.28 -11.03 -0.21
C THR A 353 -42.02 -11.00 1.28
N SER A 354 -42.48 -9.96 1.97
CA SER A 354 -42.24 -9.85 3.42
C SER A 354 -42.90 -11.00 4.17
N ILE A 355 -42.13 -11.63 5.06
CA ILE A 355 -42.59 -12.57 6.07
C ILE A 355 -41.89 -12.20 7.39
N THR A 356 -42.56 -12.39 8.52
CA THR A 356 -41.94 -12.22 9.83
C THR A 356 -41.65 -13.59 10.45
N LYS A 357 -40.72 -13.64 11.41
CA LYS A 357 -40.42 -14.88 12.16
C LYS A 357 -41.63 -15.42 12.92
N ALA A 358 -42.59 -14.57 13.29
CA ALA A 358 -43.81 -15.02 13.95
C ALA A 358 -44.77 -15.74 12.99
N ASP A 359 -44.70 -15.41 11.69
CA ASP A 359 -45.57 -15.97 10.65
C ASP A 359 -44.99 -17.24 10.01
N THR A 360 -43.76 -17.63 10.37
CA THR A 360 -43.14 -18.83 9.81
C THR A 360 -43.65 -20.10 10.46
N VAL A 361 -43.96 -21.07 9.63
CA VAL A 361 -44.19 -22.47 10.00
C VAL A 361 -42.88 -23.26 9.87
N GLU A 362 -42.62 -24.16 10.82
CA GLU A 362 -41.44 -25.03 10.85
C GLU A 362 -41.26 -25.81 9.54
N GLY A 363 -40.06 -25.74 8.97
CA GLY A 363 -39.68 -26.39 7.73
C GLY A 363 -38.21 -26.13 7.38
N ASN A 364 -37.79 -26.57 6.20
CA ASN A 364 -36.38 -26.55 5.78
C ASN A 364 -36.06 -25.55 4.66
N VAL A 365 -37.04 -24.73 4.24
CA VAL A 365 -36.83 -23.71 3.19
C VAL A 365 -36.18 -22.48 3.83
N PRO A 366 -34.99 -22.04 3.40
CA PRO A 366 -34.33 -20.88 3.97
C PRO A 366 -35.05 -19.59 3.59
N VAL A 367 -35.27 -18.72 4.58
CA VAL A 367 -35.82 -17.37 4.38
C VAL A 367 -34.68 -16.38 4.21
N ILE A 368 -34.57 -15.80 3.02
CA ILE A 368 -33.49 -14.88 2.66
C ILE A 368 -33.96 -13.43 2.85
N ALA A 369 -33.26 -12.69 3.72
CA ALA A 369 -33.56 -11.30 4.06
C ALA A 369 -32.34 -10.39 3.80
N GLY A 370 -32.26 -9.22 4.45
CA GLY A 370 -31.17 -8.25 4.29
C GLY A 370 -29.79 -8.68 4.83
N GLY A 371 -29.67 -9.88 5.39
CA GLY A 371 -28.42 -10.43 5.95
C GLY A 371 -27.53 -11.15 4.93
N GLN A 372 -26.43 -11.73 5.41
CA GLN A 372 -25.54 -12.59 4.62
C GLN A 372 -25.95 -14.06 4.67
N GLU A 373 -26.56 -14.47 5.79
CA GLU A 373 -27.07 -15.82 6.04
C GLU A 373 -28.61 -15.83 6.04
N PRO A 374 -29.25 -16.99 5.84
CA PRO A 374 -30.69 -17.13 6.04
C PRO A 374 -31.12 -16.62 7.42
N ALA A 375 -32.20 -15.83 7.47
CA ALA A 375 -32.67 -15.25 8.73
C ALA A 375 -33.31 -16.32 9.64
N TYR A 376 -34.02 -17.26 9.03
CA TYR A 376 -34.73 -18.40 9.64
C TYR A 376 -35.24 -19.33 8.53
N TYR A 377 -36.01 -20.35 8.88
CA TYR A 377 -36.54 -21.33 7.93
C TYR A 377 -38.07 -21.35 7.92
N HIS A 378 -38.65 -21.78 6.80
CA HIS A 378 -40.07 -21.91 6.57
C HIS A 378 -40.40 -23.23 5.86
N ASN A 379 -41.67 -23.63 5.79
CA ASN A 379 -42.12 -24.83 5.10
C ASN A 379 -42.51 -24.61 3.63
N GLN A 380 -42.65 -23.36 3.20
CA GLN A 380 -42.99 -22.99 1.83
C GLN A 380 -41.87 -22.16 1.20
N SER A 381 -41.63 -22.37 -0.09
CA SER A 381 -40.78 -21.52 -0.93
C SER A 381 -41.64 -20.57 -1.76
N ASN A 382 -41.06 -19.44 -2.14
CA ASN A 382 -41.62 -18.58 -3.18
C ASN A 382 -40.72 -18.51 -4.42
N ARG A 383 -39.59 -19.23 -4.42
CA ARG A 383 -38.69 -19.42 -5.57
C ARG A 383 -38.20 -20.87 -5.59
N ASP A 384 -38.06 -21.44 -6.78
CA ASP A 384 -37.78 -22.88 -6.96
C ASP A 384 -36.29 -23.26 -6.98
N GLY A 385 -35.38 -22.31 -6.76
CA GLY A 385 -33.93 -22.50 -6.85
C GLY A 385 -33.35 -22.12 -8.21
N ASN A 386 -32.05 -22.37 -8.38
CA ASN A 386 -31.18 -21.74 -9.40
C ASN A 386 -31.49 -20.23 -9.48
N ILE A 387 -31.23 -19.54 -8.37
CA ILE A 387 -31.65 -18.16 -8.16
C ILE A 387 -30.54 -17.34 -7.48
N ILE A 388 -30.31 -16.14 -7.97
CA ILE A 388 -29.43 -15.16 -7.34
C ILE A 388 -30.26 -14.31 -6.40
N THR A 389 -29.73 -14.00 -5.21
CA THR A 389 -30.32 -13.03 -4.30
C THR A 389 -29.38 -11.87 -4.06
N VAL A 390 -29.91 -10.66 -4.03
CA VAL A 390 -29.20 -9.45 -3.61
C VAL A 390 -29.93 -8.85 -2.41
N SER A 391 -29.27 -8.75 -1.25
CA SER A 391 -29.89 -8.20 -0.03
C SER A 391 -30.41 -6.78 -0.29
N ALA A 392 -31.68 -6.51 0.02
CA ALA A 392 -32.35 -5.28 -0.40
C ALA A 392 -32.16 -4.12 0.59
N SER A 393 -31.97 -4.43 1.87
CA SER A 393 -31.82 -3.43 2.93
C SER A 393 -30.80 -3.83 4.00
N GLY A 394 -30.42 -2.85 4.84
CA GLY A 394 -29.55 -3.05 5.99
C GLY A 394 -28.07 -2.89 5.66
N ALA A 395 -27.20 -3.20 6.64
CA ALA A 395 -25.75 -3.02 6.50
C ALA A 395 -25.15 -3.79 5.32
N TYR A 396 -25.80 -4.88 4.90
CA TYR A 396 -25.38 -5.73 3.80
C TYR A 396 -26.19 -5.52 2.51
N ALA A 397 -26.97 -4.43 2.39
CA ALA A 397 -27.70 -4.13 1.16
C ALA A 397 -26.75 -4.14 -0.06
N GLY A 398 -27.04 -4.95 -1.07
CA GLY A 398 -26.14 -5.22 -2.21
C GLY A 398 -25.36 -6.53 -2.11
N PHE A 399 -25.44 -7.28 -1.01
CA PHE A 399 -24.77 -8.58 -0.86
C PHE A 399 -25.34 -9.62 -1.83
N VAL A 400 -24.47 -10.24 -2.64
CA VAL A 400 -24.86 -11.22 -3.68
C VAL A 400 -24.66 -12.63 -3.16
N ASN A 401 -25.70 -13.47 -3.30
CA ASN A 401 -25.66 -14.90 -3.02
C ASN A 401 -26.36 -15.70 -4.12
N TYR A 402 -26.10 -17.02 -4.16
CA TYR A 402 -26.71 -17.95 -5.11
C TYR A 402 -27.27 -19.16 -4.38
N PHE A 403 -28.48 -19.58 -4.76
CA PHE A 403 -29.15 -20.74 -4.21
C PHE A 403 -29.57 -21.69 -5.32
N ASP A 404 -29.04 -22.90 -5.28
CA ASP A 404 -29.44 -23.99 -6.17
C ASP A 404 -30.73 -24.68 -5.71
N ILE A 405 -31.13 -24.44 -4.46
CA ILE A 405 -32.30 -25.00 -3.80
C ILE A 405 -33.46 -23.99 -3.74
N PRO A 406 -34.70 -24.45 -3.54
CA PRO A 406 -35.83 -23.56 -3.28
C PRO A 406 -35.61 -22.66 -2.06
N ILE A 407 -36.04 -21.41 -2.15
CA ILE A 407 -35.91 -20.41 -1.09
C ILE A 407 -37.22 -19.65 -0.87
N PHE A 408 -37.34 -18.99 0.28
CA PHE A 408 -38.31 -17.93 0.50
C PHE A 408 -37.58 -16.59 0.49
N ALA A 409 -37.66 -15.86 -0.63
CA ALA A 409 -37.12 -14.52 -0.76
C ALA A 409 -38.02 -13.52 -0.01
N SER A 410 -37.47 -12.87 1.03
CA SER A 410 -38.14 -11.85 1.83
C SER A 410 -37.57 -10.45 1.56
N ASP A 411 -36.58 -10.01 2.33
CA ASP A 411 -35.96 -8.69 2.18
C ASP A 411 -34.73 -8.73 1.26
N CYS A 412 -34.95 -9.24 0.05
CA CYS A 412 -33.95 -9.31 -1.01
C CYS A 412 -34.57 -9.11 -2.39
N THR A 413 -33.74 -8.82 -3.38
CA THR A 413 -34.11 -8.85 -4.80
C THR A 413 -33.61 -10.16 -5.38
N THR A 414 -34.47 -10.91 -6.06
CA THR A 414 -34.12 -12.14 -6.76
C THR A 414 -33.85 -11.87 -8.24
N ILE A 415 -32.81 -12.49 -8.80
CA ILE A 415 -32.44 -12.41 -10.22
C ILE A 415 -32.34 -13.83 -10.77
N LYS A 416 -33.07 -14.13 -11.85
CA LYS A 416 -33.00 -15.40 -12.59
C LYS A 416 -32.88 -15.13 -14.08
N SER A 417 -32.11 -15.92 -14.81
CA SER A 417 -32.14 -15.86 -16.28
C SER A 417 -33.53 -16.21 -16.81
N ASN A 418 -33.98 -15.49 -17.84
CA ASN A 418 -35.21 -15.79 -18.57
C ASN A 418 -35.05 -17.03 -19.47
N ASP A 419 -33.81 -17.37 -19.83
CA ASP A 419 -33.48 -18.41 -20.80
C ASP A 419 -32.07 -18.98 -20.51
N GLU A 420 -32.02 -20.13 -19.82
CA GLU A 420 -30.77 -20.82 -19.48
C GLU A 420 -30.02 -21.38 -20.71
N GLU A 421 -30.66 -21.44 -21.88
CA GLU A 421 -29.98 -21.81 -23.14
C GLU A 421 -29.21 -20.62 -23.76
N LYS A 422 -29.41 -19.40 -23.23
CA LYS A 422 -28.70 -18.18 -23.67
C LYS A 422 -27.81 -17.58 -22.61
N ALA A 423 -28.29 -17.51 -21.37
CA ALA A 423 -27.55 -16.93 -20.27
C ALA A 423 -27.71 -17.80 -19.04
N LEU A 424 -26.61 -18.35 -18.53
CA LEU A 424 -26.65 -19.16 -17.31
C LEU A 424 -26.83 -18.25 -16.10
N THR A 425 -27.82 -18.54 -15.25
CA THR A 425 -28.00 -17.79 -13.99
C THR A 425 -26.73 -17.85 -13.14
N LYS A 426 -26.06 -19.01 -13.11
CA LYS A 426 -24.80 -19.18 -12.36
C LYS A 426 -23.62 -18.40 -12.94
N TYR A 427 -23.60 -18.17 -14.26
CA TYR A 427 -22.61 -17.29 -14.88
C TYR A 427 -22.82 -15.83 -14.45
N ILE A 428 -24.08 -15.37 -14.49
CA ILE A 428 -24.48 -14.03 -14.05
C ILE A 428 -24.12 -13.83 -12.56
N PHE A 429 -24.33 -14.85 -11.73
CA PHE A 429 -23.93 -14.85 -10.32
C PHE A 429 -22.45 -14.50 -10.15
N TYR A 430 -21.55 -15.19 -10.86
CA TYR A 430 -20.10 -14.95 -10.71
C TYR A 430 -19.67 -13.54 -11.10
N ILE A 431 -20.29 -12.96 -12.14
CA ILE A 431 -20.03 -11.56 -12.54
C ILE A 431 -20.53 -10.59 -11.47
N LEU A 432 -21.73 -10.80 -10.94
CA LEU A 432 -22.25 -9.95 -9.87
C LEU A 432 -21.43 -10.10 -8.59
N LYS A 433 -20.98 -11.31 -8.28
CA LYS A 433 -20.14 -11.59 -7.13
C LYS A 433 -18.77 -10.94 -7.23
N SER A 434 -18.15 -10.89 -8.41
CA SER A 434 -16.88 -10.18 -8.60
C SER A 434 -16.99 -8.67 -8.46
N ARG A 435 -18.20 -8.13 -8.69
CA ARG A 435 -18.53 -6.70 -8.52
C ARG A 435 -19.15 -6.38 -7.17
N GLN A 436 -19.00 -7.24 -6.16
CA GLN A 436 -19.63 -7.09 -4.85
C GLN A 436 -19.45 -5.69 -4.23
N GLU A 437 -18.26 -5.10 -4.33
CA GLU A 437 -17.95 -3.75 -3.84
C GLU A 437 -18.70 -2.65 -4.61
N ASP A 438 -18.92 -2.82 -5.91
CA ASP A 438 -19.68 -1.87 -6.70
C ASP A 438 -21.17 -1.93 -6.38
N LEU A 439 -21.69 -3.13 -6.07
CA LEU A 439 -23.08 -3.27 -5.60
C LEU A 439 -23.27 -2.63 -4.21
N TYR A 440 -22.29 -2.69 -3.31
CA TYR A 440 -22.35 -1.95 -2.05
C TYR A 440 -22.36 -0.43 -2.25
N LYS A 441 -21.69 0.10 -3.28
CA LYS A 441 -21.74 1.54 -3.61
C LYS A 441 -23.11 2.00 -4.13
N LEU A 442 -24.00 1.08 -4.49
CA LEU A 442 -25.38 1.41 -4.86
C LEU A 442 -26.27 1.75 -3.65
N GLN A 443 -25.78 1.51 -2.42
CA GLN A 443 -26.50 1.81 -1.19
C GLN A 443 -26.91 3.29 -1.10
N ARG A 444 -28.19 3.52 -0.77
CA ARG A 444 -28.74 4.87 -0.50
C ARG A 444 -29.56 4.87 0.80
N GLY A 445 -29.53 5.99 1.52
CA GLY A 445 -30.29 6.21 2.76
C GLY A 445 -29.39 6.41 3.98
N ALA A 446 -29.65 7.46 4.78
CA ALA A 446 -28.80 7.84 5.92
C ALA A 446 -29.02 6.99 7.19
N GLY A 447 -30.16 6.29 7.30
CA GLY A 447 -30.50 5.42 8.43
C GLY A 447 -30.33 3.94 8.11
N GLN A 448 -31.12 3.44 7.16
CA GLN A 448 -31.02 2.08 6.63
C GLN A 448 -30.60 2.16 5.16
N PRO A 449 -29.46 1.56 4.76
CA PRO A 449 -29.05 1.54 3.37
C PRO A 449 -29.93 0.59 2.57
N HIS A 450 -30.23 0.95 1.32
CA HIS A 450 -31.00 0.13 0.38
C HIS A 450 -30.35 0.05 -0.99
N VAL A 451 -30.52 -1.10 -1.65
CA VAL A 451 -30.23 -1.30 -3.08
C VAL A 451 -31.52 -1.63 -3.80
N TYR A 452 -31.84 -0.90 -4.88
CA TYR A 452 -33.11 -1.03 -5.57
C TYR A 452 -33.01 -1.97 -6.79
N PRO A 453 -34.06 -2.76 -7.10
CA PRO A 453 -34.07 -3.64 -8.28
C PRO A 453 -33.77 -2.93 -9.60
N ASN A 454 -34.19 -1.66 -9.75
CA ASN A 454 -33.91 -0.89 -10.97
C ASN A 454 -32.42 -0.60 -11.15
N ASP A 455 -31.66 -0.38 -10.07
CA ASP A 455 -30.21 -0.20 -10.16
C ASP A 455 -29.55 -1.51 -10.60
N LEU A 456 -30.03 -2.66 -10.10
CA LEU A 456 -29.57 -4.00 -10.49
C LEU A 456 -29.92 -4.31 -11.95
N ALA A 457 -31.14 -3.99 -12.39
CA ALA A 457 -31.60 -4.24 -13.75
C ALA A 457 -30.75 -3.53 -14.80
N ASN A 458 -30.22 -2.34 -14.48
CA ASN A 458 -29.38 -1.55 -15.37
C ASN A 458 -27.91 -2.01 -15.40
N ILE A 459 -27.52 -3.00 -14.59
CA ILE A 459 -26.16 -3.54 -14.63
C ILE A 459 -25.93 -4.18 -16.00
N GLN A 460 -24.80 -3.83 -16.61
CA GLN A 460 -24.35 -4.34 -17.89
C GLN A 460 -23.30 -5.43 -17.69
N ILE A 461 -23.47 -6.56 -18.36
CA ILE A 461 -22.55 -7.69 -18.30
C ILE A 461 -22.12 -8.15 -19.70
N PRO A 462 -20.86 -8.60 -19.88
CA PRO A 462 -20.48 -9.35 -21.07
C PRO A 462 -21.23 -10.69 -21.11
N LEU A 463 -21.69 -11.12 -22.29
CA LEU A 463 -22.40 -12.38 -22.49
C LEU A 463 -21.70 -13.23 -23.57
N PRO A 464 -20.78 -14.13 -23.17
CA PRO A 464 -20.17 -15.08 -24.10
C PRO A 464 -21.19 -16.12 -24.60
N PRO A 465 -20.90 -16.87 -25.67
CA PRO A 465 -21.72 -18.01 -26.08
C PRO A 465 -21.89 -19.05 -24.96
N LEU A 466 -23.04 -19.74 -24.94
CA LEU A 466 -23.38 -20.71 -23.90
C LEU A 466 -22.26 -21.74 -23.59
N PRO A 467 -21.57 -22.36 -24.58
CA PRO A 467 -20.50 -23.32 -24.27
C PRO A 467 -19.35 -22.71 -23.47
N VAL A 468 -19.04 -21.43 -23.71
CA VAL A 468 -17.99 -20.70 -22.97
C VAL A 468 -18.48 -20.35 -21.57
N GLN A 469 -19.75 -19.95 -21.41
CA GLN A 469 -20.35 -19.76 -20.09
C GLN A 469 -20.29 -21.03 -19.25
N GLN A 470 -20.60 -22.19 -19.83
CA GLN A 470 -20.55 -23.50 -19.17
C GLN A 470 -19.14 -23.84 -18.71
N GLU A 471 -18.13 -23.66 -19.57
CA GLU A 471 -16.72 -23.90 -19.22
C GLU A 471 -16.26 -22.97 -18.09
N LEU A 472 -16.60 -21.68 -18.16
CA LEU A 472 -16.27 -20.70 -17.14
C LEU A 472 -16.92 -21.07 -15.80
N VAL A 473 -18.22 -21.36 -15.79
CA VAL A 473 -18.94 -21.78 -14.58
C VAL A 473 -18.30 -23.03 -13.97
N ALA A 474 -17.97 -24.05 -14.78
CA ALA A 474 -17.34 -25.26 -14.26
C ALA A 474 -15.98 -24.99 -13.57
N ARG A 475 -15.17 -24.09 -14.14
CA ARG A 475 -13.87 -23.72 -13.55
C ARG A 475 -14.04 -22.86 -12.30
N LEU A 476 -14.98 -21.92 -12.30
CA LEU A 476 -15.28 -21.05 -11.17
C LEU A 476 -15.90 -21.83 -10.01
N ASP A 477 -16.79 -22.78 -10.30
CA ASP A 477 -17.37 -23.71 -9.32
C ASP A 477 -16.28 -24.52 -8.61
N LYS A 478 -15.29 -25.01 -9.35
CA LYS A 478 -14.16 -25.73 -8.76
C LYS A 478 -13.39 -24.87 -7.75
N GLN A 479 -13.16 -23.59 -8.06
CA GLN A 479 -12.46 -22.68 -7.13
C GLN A 479 -13.35 -22.28 -5.95
N GLN A 480 -14.64 -22.07 -6.19
CA GLN A 480 -15.61 -21.73 -5.16
C GLN A 480 -15.79 -22.89 -4.16
N ALA A 481 -15.83 -24.13 -4.63
CA ALA A 481 -15.86 -25.32 -3.78
C ALA A 481 -14.63 -25.42 -2.87
N ILE A 482 -13.43 -25.04 -3.36
CA ILE A 482 -12.21 -24.97 -2.52
C ILE A 482 -12.40 -23.94 -1.40
N ILE A 483 -12.94 -22.76 -1.71
CA ILE A 483 -13.19 -21.70 -0.71
C ILE A 483 -14.16 -22.20 0.36
N GLU A 484 -15.25 -22.85 -0.04
CA GLU A 484 -16.27 -23.41 0.86
C GLU A 484 -15.70 -24.52 1.75
N GLN A 485 -14.92 -25.45 1.17
CA GLN A 485 -14.23 -26.48 1.94
C GLN A 485 -13.25 -25.88 2.94
N CYS A 486 -12.47 -24.87 2.54
CA CYS A 486 -11.57 -24.15 3.44
C CYS A 486 -12.34 -23.48 4.59
N ASN A 487 -13.48 -22.83 4.33
CA ASN A 487 -14.32 -22.22 5.37
C ASN A 487 -14.85 -23.27 6.34
N ALA A 488 -15.35 -24.40 5.84
CA ALA A 488 -15.87 -25.50 6.66
C ALA A 488 -14.78 -26.14 7.52
N MET A 489 -13.59 -26.38 6.94
CA MET A 489 -12.43 -26.90 7.68
C MET A 489 -11.94 -25.91 8.74
N GLU A 490 -11.83 -24.62 8.40
CA GLU A 490 -11.46 -23.56 9.35
C GLU A 490 -12.44 -23.53 10.53
N LYS A 491 -13.74 -23.54 10.26
CA LYS A 491 -14.78 -23.59 11.29
C LYS A 491 -14.66 -24.85 12.16
N THR A 492 -14.53 -26.02 11.55
CA THR A 492 -14.40 -27.31 12.26
C THR A 492 -13.18 -27.33 13.18
N ILE A 493 -12.03 -26.83 12.72
CA ILE A 493 -10.81 -26.79 13.53
C ILE A 493 -10.97 -25.84 14.72
N LEU A 494 -11.61 -24.69 14.52
CA LEU A 494 -11.89 -23.74 15.59
C LEU A 494 -12.87 -24.31 16.62
N GLU A 495 -13.90 -25.05 16.16
CA GLU A 495 -14.90 -25.69 17.03
C GLU A 495 -14.35 -26.95 17.73
N ALA A 496 -13.38 -27.66 17.16
CA ALA A 496 -12.88 -28.94 17.67
C ALA A 496 -11.83 -28.83 18.80
N GLY A 497 -11.70 -27.68 19.46
CA GLY A 497 -10.90 -27.57 20.69
C GLY A 497 -9.64 -26.69 20.59
N ILE A 498 -9.75 -25.53 19.94
CA ILE A 498 -8.89 -24.38 20.27
C ILE A 498 -9.67 -23.45 21.23
N ASP A 499 -10.29 -24.02 22.25
CA ASP A 499 -10.94 -23.27 23.32
C ASP A 499 -10.33 -23.65 24.68
N ASP A 500 -10.78 -23.01 25.76
CA ASP A 500 -10.26 -23.22 27.11
C ASP A 500 -10.40 -24.67 27.60
N SER A 501 -11.29 -25.48 27.02
CA SER A 501 -11.57 -26.85 27.45
C SER A 501 -10.39 -27.80 27.24
N ILE A 502 -9.47 -27.50 26.30
CA ILE A 502 -8.27 -28.32 26.09
C ILE A 502 -7.33 -28.31 27.31
N PHE A 503 -7.44 -27.28 28.15
CA PHE A 503 -6.69 -27.15 29.39
C PHE A 503 -7.47 -27.66 30.61
N GLU A 504 -8.73 -28.04 30.43
CA GLU A 504 -9.57 -28.57 31.51
C GLU A 504 -9.24 -30.04 31.82
N GLY A 505 -9.46 -30.41 33.07
CA GLY A 505 -9.23 -31.75 33.60
C GLY A 505 -9.01 -31.71 35.10
N ASP A 506 -8.94 -32.88 35.72
CA ASP A 506 -8.66 -33.02 37.14
C ASP A 506 -7.15 -32.89 37.40
N TRP A 507 -6.66 -31.66 37.23
CA TRP A 507 -5.26 -31.28 37.39
C TRP A 507 -5.11 -30.29 38.54
N GLU A 508 -3.93 -30.27 39.16
CA GLU A 508 -3.59 -29.22 40.11
C GLU A 508 -3.53 -27.86 39.39
N TRP A 509 -4.24 -26.87 39.92
CA TRP A 509 -4.24 -25.50 39.41
C TRP A 509 -3.32 -24.64 40.27
N VAL A 510 -2.22 -24.18 39.68
CA VAL A 510 -1.18 -23.43 40.37
C VAL A 510 -1.16 -21.99 39.88
N GLU A 511 -0.92 -21.05 40.79
CA GLU A 511 -0.77 -19.64 40.44
C GLU A 511 0.51 -19.42 39.62
N LEU A 512 0.38 -18.76 38.47
CA LEU A 512 1.48 -18.60 37.52
C LEU A 512 2.71 -17.94 38.15
N GLY A 513 2.51 -17.00 39.06
CA GLY A 513 3.59 -16.30 39.79
C GLY A 513 4.56 -17.23 40.53
N GLU A 514 4.17 -18.46 40.86
CA GLU A 514 5.06 -19.46 41.46
C GLU A 514 5.98 -20.16 40.44
N LEU A 515 5.63 -20.10 39.14
CA LEU A 515 6.24 -20.89 38.08
C LEU A 515 6.91 -20.04 36.99
N ILE A 516 6.70 -18.73 37.02
CA ILE A 516 7.21 -17.80 36.00
C ILE A 516 7.89 -16.60 36.65
N ALA A 517 8.86 -16.04 35.93
CA ALA A 517 9.41 -14.72 36.18
C ALA A 517 8.87 -13.76 35.11
N LEU A 518 8.42 -12.59 35.57
CA LEU A 518 7.94 -11.52 34.72
C LEU A 518 8.91 -10.35 34.77
N ARG A 519 9.19 -9.77 33.60
CA ARG A 519 9.90 -8.48 33.52
C ARG A 519 9.42 -7.70 32.32
N ASN A 520 9.56 -6.39 32.38
CA ASN A 520 9.38 -5.57 31.17
C ASN A 520 10.56 -5.80 30.23
N GLY A 521 10.31 -5.65 28.94
CA GLY A 521 11.39 -5.53 27.98
C GLY A 521 12.22 -4.27 28.20
N ILE A 522 13.23 -4.10 27.36
CA ILE A 522 14.20 -2.99 27.46
C ILE A 522 13.95 -2.09 26.26
N SER A 523 13.76 -0.79 26.51
CA SER A 523 13.60 0.17 25.43
C SER A 523 14.82 0.12 24.51
N ILE A 524 14.56 0.28 23.22
CA ILE A 524 15.59 0.38 22.19
C ILE A 524 15.38 1.68 21.45
N SER A 525 16.49 2.39 21.18
CA SER A 525 16.42 3.59 20.35
C SER A 525 15.89 3.22 18.97
N ASN A 526 14.93 3.96 18.44
CA ASN A 526 14.41 3.76 17.08
C ASN A 526 15.52 3.84 16.02
N THR A 527 16.65 4.50 16.30
CA THR A 527 17.82 4.53 15.40
C THR A 527 18.54 3.19 15.26
N LEU A 528 18.38 2.30 16.24
CA LEU A 528 18.94 0.94 16.23
C LEU A 528 17.95 -0.09 15.67
N VAL A 529 16.71 0.32 15.38
CA VAL A 529 15.67 -0.55 14.82
C VAL A 529 15.51 -0.24 13.33
N SER A 530 15.70 -1.25 12.49
CA SER A 530 15.57 -1.21 11.04
C SER A 530 14.70 -2.36 10.54
N ASN A 531 14.50 -2.48 9.23
CA ASN A 531 13.80 -3.63 8.64
C ASN A 531 14.77 -4.72 8.17
N ARG A 532 16.08 -4.53 8.36
CA ARG A 532 17.16 -5.38 7.82
C ARG A 532 18.10 -5.95 8.87
N GLY A 533 17.90 -5.61 10.15
CA GLY A 533 18.73 -6.10 11.23
C GLY A 533 18.65 -7.63 11.41
N LYS A 534 19.67 -8.20 12.02
CA LYS A 534 19.77 -9.65 12.24
C LYS A 534 18.76 -10.19 13.26
N TYR A 535 18.44 -9.41 14.29
CA TYR A 535 17.63 -9.89 15.42
C TYR A 535 16.29 -9.16 15.48
N PRO A 536 15.14 -9.87 15.54
CA PRO A 536 13.84 -9.24 15.65
C PRO A 536 13.71 -8.34 16.89
N VAL A 537 12.96 -7.25 16.74
CA VAL A 537 12.57 -6.33 17.81
C VAL A 537 11.05 -6.39 17.95
N CYS A 538 10.57 -6.80 19.12
CA CYS A 538 9.17 -7.03 19.41
C CYS A 538 8.63 -6.06 20.46
N GLY A 539 7.44 -5.52 20.22
CA GLY A 539 6.66 -4.72 21.17
C GLY A 539 5.26 -5.31 21.38
N SER A 540 4.27 -4.47 21.73
CA SER A 540 2.90 -4.94 22.01
C SER A 540 2.17 -5.59 20.84
N ASN A 541 2.55 -5.25 19.60
CA ASN A 541 1.91 -5.75 18.38
C ASN A 541 2.76 -6.80 17.65
N GLY A 542 3.67 -7.46 18.38
CA GLY A 542 4.63 -8.39 17.81
C GLY A 542 5.88 -7.69 17.24
N ILE A 543 6.57 -8.37 16.31
CA ILE A 543 7.77 -7.86 15.65
C ILE A 543 7.40 -6.64 14.80
N TYR A 544 8.05 -5.51 15.05
CA TYR A 544 7.86 -4.27 14.29
C TYR A 544 9.14 -3.77 13.61
N GLY A 545 10.27 -4.44 13.84
CA GLY A 545 11.56 -4.16 13.23
C GLY A 545 12.61 -5.16 13.67
N TYR A 546 13.87 -4.85 13.39
CA TYR A 546 15.03 -5.71 13.60
C TYR A 546 16.24 -4.85 13.99
N THR A 547 17.15 -5.40 14.77
CA THR A 547 18.37 -4.73 15.25
C THR A 547 19.58 -5.61 14.99
N ASP A 548 20.72 -4.99 14.68
CA ASP A 548 22.03 -5.68 14.68
C ASP A 548 22.69 -5.64 16.06
N ASN A 549 22.18 -4.81 16.98
CA ASN A 549 22.66 -4.74 18.34
C ASN A 549 22.26 -6.02 19.11
N ASN A 550 23.25 -6.67 19.73
CA ASN A 550 23.08 -7.92 20.46
C ASN A 550 23.20 -7.78 21.99
N ASP A 551 23.35 -6.57 22.52
CA ASP A 551 23.71 -6.29 23.92
C ASP A 551 22.64 -6.71 24.94
N LYS A 552 21.37 -6.76 24.53
CA LYS A 552 20.21 -7.04 25.40
C LYS A 552 19.24 -8.07 24.83
N LEU A 553 19.71 -8.90 23.90
CA LEU A 553 18.88 -9.97 23.33
C LEU A 553 18.48 -11.00 24.38
N LEU A 554 17.27 -11.52 24.18
CA LEU A 554 16.79 -12.71 24.84
C LEU A 554 17.07 -13.90 23.93
N PHE A 555 17.51 -15.00 24.51
CA PHE A 555 17.85 -16.23 23.79
C PHE A 555 16.94 -17.38 24.22
N GLY A 556 16.58 -18.23 23.27
CA GLY A 556 15.68 -19.36 23.46
C GLY A 556 14.20 -18.98 23.49
N GLU A 557 13.35 -19.93 23.90
CA GLU A 557 11.91 -19.79 23.94
C GLU A 557 11.49 -18.57 24.79
N THR A 558 10.87 -17.59 24.13
CA THR A 558 10.46 -16.32 24.73
C THR A 558 8.98 -16.07 24.47
N ILE A 559 8.20 -15.94 25.54
CA ILE A 559 6.82 -15.49 25.48
C ILE A 559 6.80 -13.98 25.73
N VAL A 560 6.09 -13.26 24.87
CA VAL A 560 5.95 -11.80 24.92
C VAL A 560 4.49 -11.43 24.99
N VAL A 561 4.10 -10.68 26.02
CA VAL A 561 2.74 -10.17 26.21
C VAL A 561 2.75 -8.65 26.02
N GLY A 562 1.90 -8.13 25.14
CA GLY A 562 1.81 -6.68 24.92
C GLY A 562 1.35 -5.94 26.17
N ARG A 563 2.11 -4.94 26.61
CA ARG A 563 1.85 -4.24 27.88
C ARG A 563 1.01 -2.98 27.70
N VAL A 564 1.31 -2.16 26.69
CA VAL A 564 0.75 -0.81 26.52
C VAL A 564 0.26 -0.59 25.08
N GLY A 565 -0.87 0.12 24.92
CA GLY A 565 -1.47 0.51 23.64
C GLY A 565 -2.67 -0.37 23.23
N ALA A 566 -3.23 -0.11 22.05
CA ALA A 566 -4.44 -0.79 21.55
C ALA A 566 -4.32 -2.33 21.43
N TYR A 567 -3.09 -2.86 21.49
CA TYR A 567 -2.76 -4.28 21.40
C TYR A 567 -2.27 -4.87 22.73
N CYS A 568 -2.50 -4.18 23.86
CA CYS A 568 -2.16 -4.75 25.16
C CYS A 568 -2.93 -6.05 25.41
N GLY A 569 -2.26 -7.07 25.94
CA GLY A 569 -2.80 -8.42 26.13
C GLY A 569 -2.51 -9.39 24.98
N ASN A 570 -2.03 -8.94 23.82
CA ASN A 570 -1.61 -9.85 22.74
C ASN A 570 -0.43 -10.72 23.18
N VAL A 571 -0.49 -12.02 22.91
CA VAL A 571 0.52 -13.00 23.31
C VAL A 571 1.27 -13.50 22.08
N HIS A 572 2.60 -13.41 22.12
CA HIS A 572 3.49 -13.87 21.06
C HIS A 572 4.50 -14.88 21.61
N TYR A 573 4.95 -15.78 20.73
CA TYR A 573 5.98 -16.76 21.02
C TYR A 573 7.11 -16.66 20.00
N TYR A 574 8.34 -16.65 20.47
CA TYR A 574 9.54 -16.61 19.64
C TYR A 574 10.55 -17.64 20.15
N ASP A 575 11.15 -18.39 19.21
CA ASP A 575 12.26 -19.31 19.47
C ASP A 575 13.47 -18.92 18.62
N VAL A 576 13.83 -17.65 18.71
CA VAL A 576 14.97 -17.02 18.04
C VAL A 576 15.51 -15.92 18.95
N PRO A 577 16.80 -15.54 18.83
CA PRO A 577 17.33 -14.42 19.58
C PRO A 577 16.52 -13.15 19.27
N ILE A 578 15.96 -12.50 20.30
CA ILE A 578 14.98 -11.43 20.11
C ILE A 578 15.18 -10.29 21.11
N TRP A 579 15.01 -9.05 20.65
CA TRP A 579 14.89 -7.89 21.52
C TRP A 579 13.42 -7.63 21.84
N VAL A 580 13.08 -7.52 23.12
CA VAL A 580 11.71 -7.18 23.55
C VAL A 580 11.73 -5.80 24.17
N THR A 581 10.83 -4.92 23.73
CA THR A 581 10.77 -3.53 24.22
C THR A 581 10.00 -3.38 25.52
N ASP A 582 10.19 -2.26 26.20
CA ASP A 582 9.56 -1.88 27.47
C ASP A 582 8.03 -1.77 27.41
N ASN A 583 7.48 -1.67 26.19
CA ASN A 583 6.05 -1.75 25.89
C ASN A 583 5.52 -3.19 25.91
N ALA A 584 6.34 -4.20 26.19
CA ALA A 584 5.92 -5.58 26.35
C ALA A 584 6.47 -6.21 27.64
N ILE A 585 5.79 -7.25 28.09
CA ILE A 585 6.17 -8.08 29.23
C ILE A 585 6.78 -9.37 28.69
N VAL A 586 7.97 -9.71 29.16
CA VAL A 586 8.63 -10.99 28.93
C VAL A 586 8.17 -11.96 30.01
N VAL A 587 7.70 -13.13 29.59
CA VAL A 587 7.31 -14.22 30.48
C VAL A 587 8.33 -15.35 30.35
N THR A 588 9.02 -15.66 31.44
CA THR A 588 10.03 -16.75 31.49
C THR A 588 9.58 -17.81 32.47
N VAL A 589 9.47 -19.06 32.02
CA VAL A 589 9.21 -20.20 32.93
C VAL A 589 10.45 -20.46 33.79
N THR A 590 10.29 -20.44 35.11
CA THR A 590 11.39 -20.65 36.08
C THR A 590 11.56 -22.12 36.44
N ASN A 591 10.50 -22.92 36.37
CA ASN A 591 10.53 -24.35 36.66
C ASN A 591 10.12 -25.18 35.43
N LYS A 592 11.09 -25.45 34.55
CA LYS A 592 10.89 -26.20 33.30
C LYS A 592 10.59 -27.68 33.51
N ASP A 593 10.89 -28.23 34.69
CA ASP A 593 10.55 -29.61 35.05
C ASP A 593 9.05 -29.78 35.34
N LYS A 594 8.35 -28.68 35.65
CA LYS A 594 6.91 -28.66 35.91
C LYS A 594 6.07 -28.06 34.79
N LEU A 595 6.61 -27.09 34.04
CA LEU A 595 5.85 -26.33 33.04
C LEU A 595 6.63 -26.16 31.73
N LYS A 596 6.03 -26.53 30.61
CA LYS A 596 6.57 -26.27 29.26
C LYS A 596 6.25 -24.85 28.80
N THR A 597 7.26 -24.14 28.27
CA THR A 597 7.10 -22.78 27.73
C THR A 597 6.01 -22.71 26.67
N LYS A 598 6.04 -23.62 25.69
CA LYS A 598 5.07 -23.61 24.59
C LYS A 598 3.64 -24.01 25.03
N TYR A 599 3.51 -24.81 26.08
CA TYR A 599 2.21 -25.09 26.71
C TYR A 599 1.64 -23.84 27.38
N LEU A 600 2.48 -23.13 28.15
CA LEU A 600 2.12 -21.85 28.77
C LEU A 600 1.73 -20.81 27.71
N TYR A 601 2.44 -20.75 26.59
CA TYR A 601 2.10 -19.85 25.48
C TYR A 601 0.66 -20.05 25.01
N TYR A 602 0.27 -21.29 24.70
CA TYR A 602 -1.08 -21.59 24.23
C TYR A 602 -2.14 -21.32 25.29
N PHE A 603 -1.84 -21.62 26.55
CA PHE A 603 -2.72 -21.29 27.67
C PHE A 603 -2.94 -19.78 27.77
N LEU A 604 -1.88 -18.97 27.71
CA LEU A 604 -2.02 -17.51 27.76
C LEU A 604 -2.74 -16.95 26.53
N LEU A 605 -2.53 -17.54 25.36
CA LEU A 605 -3.24 -17.17 24.13
C LEU A 605 -4.75 -17.40 24.25
N SER A 606 -5.18 -18.46 24.95
CA SER A 606 -6.62 -18.75 25.13
C SER A 606 -7.32 -17.82 26.12
N LYS A 607 -6.58 -17.14 27.01
CA LYS A 607 -7.19 -16.29 28.05
C LYS A 607 -7.70 -14.94 27.59
N ASP A 608 -7.38 -14.53 26.36
CA ASP A 608 -7.71 -13.21 25.80
C ASP A 608 -7.37 -12.09 26.80
N LEU A 609 -6.07 -11.93 27.07
CA LEU A 609 -5.61 -11.06 28.15
C LEU A 609 -6.01 -9.59 27.96
N GLY A 610 -6.35 -9.18 26.73
CA GLY A 610 -6.82 -7.83 26.40
C GLY A 610 -8.08 -7.44 27.18
N LYS A 611 -8.93 -8.39 27.57
CA LYS A 611 -10.13 -8.12 28.37
C LYS A 611 -9.83 -7.61 29.79
N TYR A 612 -8.62 -7.83 30.29
CA TYR A 612 -8.16 -7.34 31.58
C TYR A 612 -7.42 -6.01 31.48
N ALA A 613 -7.36 -5.40 30.29
CA ALA A 613 -6.70 -4.12 30.08
C ALA A 613 -7.44 -2.99 30.82
N ASN A 614 -6.69 -2.15 31.52
CA ASN A 614 -7.24 -0.93 32.09
C ASN A 614 -7.41 0.11 30.98
N VAL A 615 -8.65 0.57 30.75
CA VAL A 615 -9.05 1.41 29.61
C VAL A 615 -9.26 2.89 29.97
N THR A 616 -8.99 3.32 31.20
CA THR A 616 -9.00 4.76 31.53
C THR A 616 -7.72 5.43 30.99
N GLY A 617 -7.74 5.86 29.72
CA GLY A 617 -6.60 6.47 29.04
C GLY A 617 -5.95 5.54 28.01
N GLN A 618 -4.62 5.54 27.91
CA GLN A 618 -3.91 4.58 27.04
C GLN A 618 -4.02 3.17 27.63
N PRO A 619 -4.60 2.18 26.90
CA PRO A 619 -4.81 0.85 27.44
C PRO A 619 -3.51 0.18 27.89
N TYR A 620 -3.54 -0.52 29.03
CA TYR A 620 -2.39 -1.29 29.50
C TYR A 620 -2.78 -2.51 30.35
N ILE A 621 -1.88 -3.49 30.42
CA ILE A 621 -1.96 -4.67 31.30
C ILE A 621 -0.76 -4.69 32.26
N SER A 622 -0.98 -5.06 33.53
CA SER A 622 0.08 -5.19 34.54
C SER A 622 0.59 -6.63 34.64
N GLN A 623 1.83 -6.79 35.13
CA GLN A 623 2.40 -8.11 35.42
C GLN A 623 1.60 -8.88 36.48
N SER A 624 0.97 -8.17 37.43
CA SER A 624 0.13 -8.79 38.48
C SER A 624 -1.06 -9.56 37.92
N ILE A 625 -1.64 -9.10 36.80
CA ILE A 625 -2.71 -9.83 36.12
C ILE A 625 -2.20 -11.18 35.64
N ILE A 626 -1.03 -11.21 34.97
CA ILE A 626 -0.44 -12.46 34.46
C ILE A 626 -0.04 -13.39 35.62
N SER A 627 0.59 -12.86 36.68
CA SER A 627 1.06 -13.68 37.80
C SER A 627 -0.09 -14.32 38.59
N SER A 628 -1.24 -13.65 38.69
CA SER A 628 -2.41 -14.14 39.44
C SER A 628 -3.27 -15.15 38.67
N LEU A 629 -3.03 -15.35 37.37
CA LEU A 629 -3.72 -16.40 36.61
C LEU A 629 -3.31 -17.78 37.14
N LYS A 630 -4.26 -18.69 37.21
CA LYS A 630 -4.01 -20.08 37.57
C LYS A 630 -3.88 -20.93 36.31
N VAL A 631 -2.81 -21.71 36.21
CA VAL A 631 -2.56 -22.64 35.11
C VAL A 631 -2.73 -24.08 35.59
N PRO A 632 -3.36 -24.98 34.81
CA PRO A 632 -3.41 -26.39 35.15
C PRO A 632 -2.04 -27.03 34.87
N LEU A 633 -1.58 -27.87 35.80
CA LEU A 633 -0.30 -28.58 35.74
C LEU A 633 -0.47 -30.10 35.53
N PRO A 634 -0.85 -30.56 34.34
CA PRO A 634 -0.73 -31.97 34.01
C PRO A 634 0.75 -32.37 33.88
N PRO A 635 1.08 -33.68 33.90
CA PRO A 635 2.44 -34.14 33.66
C PRO A 635 3.05 -33.58 32.36
N ILE A 636 4.37 -33.34 32.35
CA ILE A 636 5.14 -32.79 31.22
C ILE A 636 4.86 -33.50 29.89
N GLU A 637 4.70 -34.82 29.91
CA GLU A 637 4.35 -35.63 28.74
C GLU A 637 2.97 -35.28 28.16
N LYS A 638 2.00 -35.00 29.04
CA LYS A 638 0.65 -34.60 28.64
C LYS A 638 0.64 -33.17 28.13
N GLN A 639 1.39 -32.27 28.76
CA GLN A 639 1.62 -30.91 28.23
C GLN A 639 2.20 -30.97 26.80
N GLN A 640 3.18 -31.85 26.55
CA GLN A 640 3.75 -32.03 25.21
C GLN A 640 2.69 -32.48 24.19
N LYS A 641 1.85 -33.47 24.55
CA LYS A 641 0.77 -33.94 23.67
C LYS A 641 -0.21 -32.82 23.29
N ILE A 642 -0.54 -31.93 24.24
CA ILE A 642 -1.39 -30.76 23.99
C ILE A 642 -0.69 -29.77 23.05
N VAL A 643 0.60 -29.49 23.27
CA VAL A 643 1.41 -28.62 22.41
C VAL A 643 1.49 -29.17 20.99
N ASP A 644 1.77 -30.46 20.82
CA ASP A 644 1.88 -31.11 19.52
C ASP A 644 0.56 -31.03 18.75
N PHE A 645 -0.56 -31.30 19.43
CA PHE A 645 -1.89 -31.16 18.87
C PHE A 645 -2.15 -29.72 18.39
N LEU A 646 -1.93 -28.72 19.25
CA LEU A 646 -2.20 -27.32 18.92
C LEU A 646 -1.29 -26.80 17.79
N ASN A 647 -0.01 -27.18 17.75
CA ASN A 647 0.89 -26.82 16.64
C ASN A 647 0.31 -27.29 15.30
N VAL A 648 -0.11 -28.57 15.22
CA VAL A 648 -0.70 -29.14 14.00
C VAL A 648 -1.96 -28.38 13.59
N GLN A 649 -2.84 -28.02 14.54
CA GLN A 649 -4.06 -27.27 14.24
C GLN A 649 -3.74 -25.86 13.69
N PHE A 650 -2.83 -25.10 14.32
CA PHE A 650 -2.46 -23.76 13.87
C PHE A 650 -1.74 -23.75 12.51
N GLU A 651 -0.87 -24.72 12.25
CA GLU A 651 -0.24 -24.89 10.93
C GLU A 651 -1.28 -25.22 9.86
N THR A 652 -2.23 -26.11 10.18
CA THR A 652 -3.33 -26.47 9.29
C THR A 652 -4.20 -25.26 8.97
N LEU A 653 -4.59 -24.46 9.97
CA LEU A 653 -5.33 -23.20 9.77
C LEU A 653 -4.59 -22.23 8.86
N THR A 654 -3.28 -22.08 9.05
CA THR A 654 -2.45 -21.19 8.22
C THR A 654 -2.45 -21.63 6.75
N ASN A 655 -2.31 -22.93 6.51
CA ASN A 655 -2.35 -23.50 5.16
C ASN A 655 -3.72 -23.37 4.51
N ILE A 656 -4.80 -23.62 5.25
CA ILE A 656 -6.19 -23.46 4.78
C ILE A 656 -6.44 -22.00 4.36
N ARG A 657 -6.06 -21.03 5.19
CA ARG A 657 -6.23 -19.60 4.88
C ARG A 657 -5.48 -19.19 3.62
N ARG A 658 -4.26 -19.71 3.42
CA ARG A 658 -3.48 -19.46 2.21
C ARG A 658 -4.15 -20.07 0.97
N LEU A 659 -4.64 -21.30 1.06
CA LEU A 659 -5.33 -21.97 -0.04
C LEU A 659 -6.60 -21.21 -0.46
N LYS A 660 -7.40 -20.77 0.52
CA LYS A 660 -8.59 -19.94 0.32
C LYS A 660 -8.27 -18.64 -0.42
N GLU A 661 -7.18 -17.96 -0.06
CA GLU A 661 -6.78 -16.71 -0.72
C GLU A 661 -6.33 -16.94 -2.17
N ASN A 662 -5.56 -18.00 -2.43
CA ASN A 662 -5.15 -18.38 -3.78
C ASN A 662 -6.36 -18.70 -4.70
N ALA A 663 -7.37 -19.39 -4.17
CA ALA A 663 -8.59 -19.70 -4.91
C ALA A 663 -9.37 -18.43 -5.30
N LYS A 664 -9.48 -17.45 -4.39
CA LYS A 664 -10.09 -16.14 -4.68
C LYS A 664 -9.34 -15.38 -5.78
N GLN A 665 -8.00 -15.35 -5.70
CA GLN A 665 -7.17 -14.71 -6.72
C GLN A 665 -7.32 -15.40 -8.09
N THR A 666 -7.46 -16.73 -8.10
CA THR A 666 -7.68 -17.49 -9.33
C THR A 666 -9.04 -17.15 -9.96
N ILE A 667 -10.12 -17.07 -9.17
CA ILE A 667 -11.44 -16.62 -9.66
C ILE A 667 -11.33 -15.24 -10.32
N LYS A 668 -10.69 -14.29 -9.63
CA LYS A 668 -10.50 -12.94 -10.14
C LYS A 668 -9.75 -12.94 -11.49
N MET A 669 -8.63 -13.64 -11.56
CA MET A 669 -7.82 -13.75 -12.77
C MET A 669 -8.59 -14.35 -13.96
N ILE A 670 -9.42 -15.37 -13.72
CA ILE A 670 -10.26 -15.99 -14.77
C ILE A 670 -11.24 -14.96 -15.33
N LEU A 671 -11.95 -14.24 -14.45
CA LEU A 671 -12.95 -13.25 -14.87
C LEU A 671 -12.30 -12.06 -15.59
N ASP A 672 -11.23 -11.51 -15.05
CA ASP A 672 -10.51 -10.36 -15.63
C ASP A 672 -10.04 -10.70 -17.06
N ARG A 673 -9.38 -11.85 -17.24
CA ARG A 673 -8.79 -12.25 -18.52
C ARG A 673 -9.82 -12.72 -19.55
N GLU A 674 -10.81 -13.50 -19.15
CA GLU A 674 -11.65 -14.26 -20.09
C GLU A 674 -13.05 -13.67 -20.28
N VAL A 675 -13.53 -12.90 -19.30
CA VAL A 675 -14.86 -12.26 -19.34
C VAL A 675 -14.74 -10.76 -19.63
N PHE A 676 -13.89 -10.05 -18.90
CA PHE A 676 -13.76 -8.58 -19.04
C PHE A 676 -12.72 -8.16 -20.09
N GLY A 677 -11.76 -9.04 -20.40
CA GLY A 677 -10.73 -8.79 -21.40
C GLY A 677 -9.71 -7.74 -20.93
N GLU A 678 -9.44 -7.72 -19.62
CA GLU A 678 -8.44 -6.87 -18.95
C GLU A 678 -7.03 -7.46 -18.99
#